data_AF-A0A9E7AJN5-F1
#
_entry.id   AF-A0A9E7AJN5-F1
#
_cell.length_a   1.000
_cell.length_b   1.000
_cell.length_c   1.000
_cell.angle_alpha   90.00
_cell.angle_beta   90.00
_cell.angle_gamma   90.00
#
_symmetry.space_group_name_H-M   'P 1'
#
loop_
_entity.id
_entity.type
_entity.pdbx_description
1 polymer ?
#
loop_
_entity_poly.entity_id
_entity_poly.type
_entity_poly.pdbx_seq_one_letter_code
_entity_poly.pdbx_strand_id
1 'polypeptide(L)'
;MPDHLAPDLPVTEALPALRAALNSGSNAVLVAPPGAGKTTLVPLVLREEPWAQGQKILVLEPRRVAARAAARRMAALLGEQPGGVVGLSTRLDRAVSAATRIEVITEGLLVRRLQSDPGLEGVAAVFFDEAHERHLDTDLGLALCLDLQAGLRPELRLLAMSATLDGGAFTKLMNAPLIESAGRAHPVRVEHVKRDITDPRDLPEAMAVAIRGIMAREGGDVLAFLPGWGEIRRTAERLSGLDADVLPLHGELSPAEQDRALNPLGGRFSPPGQAALRPSDAAPRRRVVLATSIAETSLTVPGVRIVVDGGYRRAPRLDGATGLTRLVTLRISRAAAEQRAGRAGRTEPGVAVRLWSEAVQRGMPLQDRPEMLEAELSSLVLDCAGWGADPLALPFLDPPPAGQLAAARALLRNLDAMDAAGRITVMGKRMARMGTHPRLARMMCAVENEGEAALAADLAALLEERDPLRGREPPADITLRLDVLHGHAHAESDGMAIRSIRRSAAMHRRRLGVHGNTLPEGDAGALLAAGFPDRIALKRGTMDGAFRLASGQGARISGADPLAKQTLLAVADLELKGTEARIRMAAPISRAVLEARFPERFVTVEGAAFDARAGAVLARRRVMFGPLVLEETPLARADPAAMAEALAEAAAERGLRDLDWSEAAKQLRARIARMHALEGPPWPDVSDAALAASAKDWLAPYCNGLTKLVELKSLDVAPMLLAHDLRRKLDAALPARIELPQGRSAGVDYSAEIPTLEARAQHLYGMGAMPPLAGGRIPLQVALLSPAGRPIAITADLASFWRHGWADARKDMRGRYPKHDWPEMPG
;
A
#
# COMPACT_ATOMS: atom_id res chain seq x y z
N MET A 1 -38.75 6.53 25.94
CA MET A 1 -39.15 5.53 26.97
C MET A 1 -39.57 6.25 28.24
N PRO A 2 -40.60 5.81 28.96
CA PRO A 2 -40.84 6.27 30.32
C PRO A 2 -39.66 5.88 31.24
N ASP A 3 -39.21 6.79 32.11
CA ASP A 3 -38.06 6.58 33.01
C ASP A 3 -38.20 5.35 33.92
N HIS A 4 -39.41 4.83 34.13
CA HIS A 4 -39.69 3.66 34.96
C HIS A 4 -39.43 2.30 34.29
N LEU A 5 -39.06 2.26 33.00
CA LEU A 5 -38.76 1.03 32.24
C LEU A 5 -37.27 0.83 31.97
N ALA A 6 -36.41 1.80 32.31
CA ALA A 6 -34.98 1.71 32.06
C ALA A 6 -34.30 0.79 33.11
N PRO A 7 -33.61 -0.30 32.71
CA PRO A 7 -32.80 -1.07 33.64
C PRO A 7 -31.70 -0.19 34.25
N ASP A 8 -31.39 -0.40 35.54
CA ASP A 8 -30.32 0.30 36.27
C ASP A 8 -28.94 -0.12 35.71
N LEU A 9 -28.57 0.50 34.59
CA LEU A 9 -27.32 0.26 33.87
C LEU A 9 -26.37 1.44 34.11
N PRO A 10 -25.05 1.22 34.25
CA PRO A 10 -24.09 2.30 34.55
C PRO A 10 -24.11 3.49 33.59
N VAL A 11 -24.46 3.27 32.32
CA VAL A 11 -24.54 4.36 31.33
C VAL A 11 -25.63 5.39 31.66
N THR A 12 -26.60 5.06 32.52
CA THR A 12 -27.68 5.98 32.93
C THR A 12 -27.14 7.25 33.57
N GLU A 13 -26.04 7.16 34.33
CA GLU A 13 -25.35 8.30 34.97
C GLU A 13 -24.81 9.30 33.93
N ALA A 14 -24.43 8.82 32.73
CA ALA A 14 -23.89 9.64 31.66
C ALA A 14 -24.97 10.26 30.75
N LEU A 15 -26.21 9.76 30.80
CA LEU A 15 -27.28 10.20 29.88
C LEU A 15 -27.61 11.70 29.98
N PRO A 16 -27.74 12.32 31.18
CA PRO A 16 -28.06 13.74 31.27
C PRO A 16 -27.00 14.62 30.59
N ALA A 17 -25.72 14.35 30.83
CA ALA A 17 -24.61 15.08 30.22
C ALA A 17 -24.57 14.86 28.70
N LEU A 18 -24.78 13.62 28.23
CA LEU A 18 -24.81 13.30 26.81
C LEU A 18 -25.96 13.99 26.07
N ARG A 19 -27.17 14.03 26.67
CA ARG A 19 -28.33 14.74 26.12
C ARG A 19 -28.04 16.24 26.03
N ALA A 20 -27.48 16.84 27.08
CA ALA A 20 -27.10 18.25 27.07
C ALA A 20 -26.08 18.58 25.96
N ALA A 21 -25.07 17.72 25.78
CA ALA A 21 -24.06 17.86 24.74
C ALA A 21 -24.66 17.83 23.32
N LEU A 22 -25.51 16.85 23.01
CA LEU A 22 -26.11 16.70 21.67
C LEU A 22 -27.30 17.63 21.40
N ASN A 23 -27.87 18.27 22.43
CA ASN A 23 -28.84 19.34 22.27
C ASN A 23 -28.17 20.70 22.02
N SER A 24 -27.00 20.94 22.61
CA SER A 24 -26.25 22.20 22.45
C SER A 24 -25.27 22.20 21.28
N GLY A 25 -24.83 21.03 20.84
CA GLY A 25 -23.96 20.84 19.68
C GLY A 25 -24.33 19.59 18.88
N SER A 26 -23.53 19.28 17.86
CA SER A 26 -23.81 18.15 16.96
C SER A 26 -23.00 16.89 17.30
N ASN A 27 -21.90 17.01 18.06
CA ASN A 27 -20.96 15.91 18.26
C ASN A 27 -20.75 15.61 19.75
N ALA A 28 -20.53 14.35 20.11
CA ALA A 28 -20.16 13.92 21.45
C ALA A 28 -19.26 12.66 21.42
N VAL A 29 -18.46 12.47 22.46
CA VAL A 29 -17.70 11.23 22.69
C VAL A 29 -18.14 10.62 24.02
N LEU A 30 -18.60 9.37 24.00
CA LEU A 30 -19.00 8.63 25.18
C LEU A 30 -17.99 7.51 25.47
N VAL A 31 -17.33 7.59 26.62
CA VAL A 31 -16.49 6.50 27.14
C VAL A 31 -17.25 5.77 28.24
N ALA A 32 -17.54 4.50 27.99
CA ALA A 32 -18.23 3.64 28.94
C ALA A 32 -17.70 2.20 28.80
N PRO A 33 -17.42 1.51 29.91
CA PRO A 33 -16.87 0.16 29.84
C PRO A 33 -17.87 -0.82 29.20
N PRO A 34 -17.40 -1.91 28.58
CA PRO A 34 -18.28 -2.85 27.89
C PRO A 34 -19.29 -3.50 28.84
N GLY A 35 -20.57 -3.50 28.45
CA GLY A 35 -21.66 -4.00 29.29
C GLY A 35 -22.36 -2.90 30.11
N ALA A 36 -21.82 -1.67 30.15
CA ALA A 36 -22.45 -0.52 30.79
C ALA A 36 -23.80 -0.11 30.16
N GLY A 37 -24.11 -0.61 28.95
CA GLY A 37 -25.38 -0.34 28.26
C GLY A 37 -25.29 0.69 27.13
N LYS A 38 -24.09 1.18 26.77
CA LYS A 38 -23.86 2.20 25.73
C LYS A 38 -24.61 1.89 24.42
N THR A 39 -24.36 0.72 23.85
CA THR A 39 -24.98 0.23 22.61
C THR A 39 -26.50 0.10 22.68
N THR A 40 -27.05 -0.25 23.84
CA THR A 40 -28.42 -0.76 23.94
C THR A 40 -29.41 0.20 24.59
N LEU A 41 -28.93 1.20 25.34
CA LEU A 41 -29.77 2.17 26.00
C LEU A 41 -29.64 3.56 25.36
N VAL A 42 -28.43 3.97 24.97
CA VAL A 42 -28.19 5.32 24.41
C VAL A 42 -29.02 5.59 23.15
N PRO A 43 -29.11 4.68 22.14
CA PRO A 43 -29.95 4.92 20.97
C PRO A 43 -31.43 5.05 21.30
N LEU A 44 -31.93 4.25 22.24
CA LEU A 44 -33.35 4.28 22.65
C LEU A 44 -33.74 5.59 23.32
N VAL A 45 -32.83 6.15 24.13
CA VAL A 45 -33.03 7.42 24.82
C VAL A 45 -32.92 8.58 23.84
N LEU A 46 -31.85 8.62 23.05
CA LEU A 46 -31.57 9.75 22.15
C LEU A 46 -32.53 9.87 20.98
N ARG A 47 -33.23 8.78 20.61
CA ARG A 47 -34.31 8.81 19.61
C ARG A 47 -35.45 9.76 19.96
N GLU A 48 -35.70 9.98 21.25
CA GLU A 48 -36.78 10.85 21.72
C GLU A 48 -36.38 12.34 21.77
N GLU A 49 -35.12 12.67 21.46
CA GLU A 49 -34.65 14.06 21.53
C GLU A 49 -35.24 14.92 20.40
N PRO A 50 -35.46 16.23 20.64
CA PRO A 50 -36.09 17.12 19.65
C PRO A 50 -35.35 17.17 18.31
N TRP A 51 -34.02 17.07 18.32
CA TRP A 51 -33.21 17.07 17.10
C TRP A 51 -33.39 15.82 16.24
N ALA A 52 -33.89 14.71 16.81
CA ALA A 52 -34.09 13.48 16.07
C ALA A 52 -35.29 13.61 15.10
N GLN A 53 -36.30 14.43 15.43
CA GLN A 53 -37.47 14.72 14.58
C GLN A 53 -38.16 13.48 13.99
N GLY A 54 -38.08 12.33 14.66
CA GLY A 54 -38.58 11.06 14.14
C GLY A 54 -37.84 10.53 12.91
N GLN A 55 -36.65 11.04 12.59
CA GLN A 55 -35.72 10.46 11.61
C GLN A 55 -34.93 9.29 12.22
N LYS A 56 -34.13 8.61 11.39
CA LYS A 56 -33.37 7.45 11.82
C LYS A 56 -32.08 7.83 12.56
N ILE A 57 -31.72 7.02 13.54
CA ILE A 57 -30.39 6.93 14.13
C ILE A 57 -29.73 5.66 13.61
N LEU A 58 -28.56 5.80 12.98
CA LEU A 58 -27.73 4.67 12.57
C LEU A 58 -26.80 4.30 13.71
N VAL A 59 -26.75 3.02 14.08
CA VAL A 59 -25.82 2.51 15.09
C VAL A 59 -24.87 1.53 14.41
N LEU A 60 -23.61 1.90 14.31
CA LEU A 60 -22.57 1.09 13.69
C LEU A 60 -22.05 0.07 14.67
N GLU A 61 -21.92 -1.16 14.20
CA GLU A 61 -21.33 -2.27 14.92
C GLU A 61 -20.28 -2.96 14.05
N PRO A 62 -19.05 -3.19 14.54
CA PRO A 62 -17.97 -3.76 13.75
C PRO A 62 -18.26 -5.17 13.23
N ARG A 63 -19.14 -5.90 13.93
CA ARG A 63 -19.36 -7.32 13.69
C ARG A 63 -20.85 -7.61 13.51
N ARG A 64 -21.16 -8.44 12.52
CA ARG A 64 -22.54 -8.87 12.23
C ARG A 64 -23.29 -9.44 13.45
N VAL A 65 -22.59 -10.24 14.27
CA VAL A 65 -23.19 -10.87 15.45
C VAL A 65 -23.47 -9.84 16.55
N ALA A 66 -22.58 -8.86 16.70
CA ALA A 66 -22.78 -7.73 17.61
C ALA A 66 -23.98 -6.89 17.16
N ALA A 67 -24.06 -6.53 15.87
CA ALA A 67 -25.19 -5.82 15.29
C ALA A 67 -26.53 -6.52 15.57
N ARG A 68 -26.60 -7.85 15.36
CA ARG A 68 -27.82 -8.62 15.62
C ARG A 68 -28.16 -8.69 17.11
N ALA A 69 -27.15 -8.91 17.96
CA ALA A 69 -27.34 -8.97 19.40
C ALA A 69 -27.81 -7.62 19.97
N ALA A 70 -27.22 -6.51 19.51
CA ALA A 70 -27.61 -5.16 19.86
C ALA A 70 -29.05 -4.85 19.43
N ALA A 71 -29.40 -5.11 18.16
CA ALA A 71 -30.74 -4.88 17.64
C ALA A 71 -31.82 -5.67 18.41
N ARG A 72 -31.55 -6.95 18.68
CA ARG A 72 -32.47 -7.80 19.47
C ARG A 72 -32.59 -7.34 20.91
N ARG A 73 -31.49 -6.98 21.56
CA ARG A 73 -31.53 -6.50 22.94
C ARG A 73 -32.31 -5.20 23.04
N MET A 74 -32.10 -4.26 22.12
CA MET A 74 -32.87 -3.01 22.07
C MET A 74 -34.36 -3.26 21.80
N ALA A 75 -34.70 -4.12 20.83
CA ALA A 75 -36.09 -4.48 20.55
C ALA A 75 -36.76 -5.14 21.77
N ALA A 76 -36.06 -6.05 22.45
CA ALA A 76 -36.58 -6.72 23.64
C ALA A 76 -36.84 -5.76 24.80
N LEU A 77 -36.01 -4.71 24.98
CA LEU A 77 -36.27 -3.66 25.97
C LEU A 77 -37.56 -2.87 25.67
N LEU A 78 -37.98 -2.81 24.41
CA LEU A 78 -39.26 -2.23 23.98
C LEU A 78 -40.42 -3.25 23.98
N GLY A 79 -40.17 -4.52 24.28
CA GLY A 79 -41.16 -5.59 24.14
C GLY A 79 -41.45 -6.00 22.69
N GLU A 80 -40.55 -5.68 21.76
CA GLU A 80 -40.69 -5.93 20.31
C GLU A 80 -39.65 -6.95 19.80
N GLN A 81 -39.79 -7.35 18.54
CA GLN A 81 -38.76 -8.05 17.77
C GLN A 81 -38.09 -7.08 16.79
N PRO A 82 -36.84 -7.34 16.35
CA PRO A 82 -36.21 -6.53 15.30
C PRO A 82 -37.08 -6.44 14.03
N GLY A 83 -37.12 -5.26 13.42
CA GLY A 83 -37.98 -4.93 12.28
C GLY A 83 -39.11 -3.95 12.61
N GLY A 84 -39.40 -3.73 13.90
CA GLY A 84 -40.25 -2.65 14.40
C GLY A 84 -39.51 -1.32 14.51
N VAL A 85 -39.54 -0.71 15.70
CA VAL A 85 -38.82 0.55 15.99
C VAL A 85 -37.31 0.39 15.82
N VAL A 86 -36.79 -0.76 16.20
CA VAL A 86 -35.38 -1.14 16.06
C VAL A 86 -35.24 -2.10 14.88
N GLY A 87 -34.44 -1.71 13.91
CA GLY A 87 -34.12 -2.50 12.73
C GLY A 87 -32.67 -2.97 12.70
N LEU A 88 -32.38 -3.87 11.77
CA LEU A 88 -31.07 -4.45 11.53
C LEU A 88 -30.82 -4.53 10.02
N SER A 89 -29.67 -4.04 9.57
CA SER A 89 -29.21 -4.22 8.19
C SER A 89 -27.74 -4.62 8.17
N THR A 90 -27.47 -5.84 7.73
CA THR A 90 -26.11 -6.36 7.50
C THR A 90 -26.01 -6.91 6.08
N ARG A 91 -24.84 -7.42 5.69
CA ARG A 91 -24.66 -8.07 4.37
C ARG A 91 -25.61 -9.26 4.14
N LEU A 92 -26.05 -9.94 5.20
CA LEU A 92 -26.83 -11.18 5.12
C LEU A 92 -28.19 -11.10 5.82
N ASP A 93 -28.40 -10.11 6.68
CA ASP A 93 -29.60 -9.97 7.49
C ASP A 93 -30.25 -8.61 7.19
N ARG A 94 -31.57 -8.58 6.96
CA ARG A 94 -32.34 -7.34 6.82
C ARG A 94 -33.67 -7.46 7.52
N ALA A 95 -33.89 -6.61 8.53
CA ALA A 95 -35.13 -6.49 9.28
C ALA A 95 -35.39 -5.00 9.53
N VAL A 96 -36.04 -4.33 8.59
CA VAL A 96 -36.35 -2.90 8.64
C VAL A 96 -37.76 -2.65 8.11
N SER A 97 -38.45 -1.65 8.64
CA SER A 97 -39.79 -1.23 8.21
C SER A 97 -39.92 0.30 8.20
N ALA A 98 -41.09 0.81 7.81
CA ALA A 98 -41.39 2.24 7.91
C ALA A 98 -41.43 2.75 9.37
N ALA A 99 -41.64 1.86 10.34
CA ALA A 99 -41.61 2.18 11.77
C ALA A 99 -40.19 2.29 12.33
N THR A 100 -39.18 1.79 11.61
CA THR A 100 -37.80 1.79 12.08
C THR A 100 -37.27 3.20 12.28
N ARG A 101 -36.70 3.45 13.46
CA ARG A 101 -36.08 4.70 13.88
C ARG A 101 -34.66 4.51 14.39
N ILE A 102 -34.30 3.30 14.81
CA ILE A 102 -32.92 2.94 15.10
C ILE A 102 -32.56 1.81 14.15
N GLU A 103 -31.56 1.99 13.31
CA GLU A 103 -31.10 0.97 12.37
C GLU A 103 -29.67 0.56 12.76
N VAL A 104 -29.52 -0.66 13.27
CA VAL A 104 -28.20 -1.21 13.58
C VAL A 104 -27.58 -1.74 12.28
N ILE A 105 -26.41 -1.24 11.94
CA ILE A 105 -25.72 -1.55 10.68
C ILE A 105 -24.27 -1.93 10.93
N THR A 106 -23.67 -2.65 9.97
CA THR A 106 -22.22 -2.86 9.96
C THR A 106 -21.50 -1.68 9.33
N GLU A 107 -20.25 -1.43 9.73
CA GLU A 107 -19.41 -0.30 9.31
C GLU A 107 -19.36 -0.12 7.78
N GLY A 108 -18.99 -1.16 7.02
CA GLY A 108 -18.95 -1.10 5.56
C GLY A 108 -20.31 -0.89 4.88
N LEU A 109 -21.45 -1.05 5.58
CA LEU A 109 -22.76 -0.68 5.04
C LEU A 109 -23.01 0.83 5.13
N LEU A 110 -22.45 1.51 6.15
CA LEU A 110 -22.49 2.98 6.22
C LEU A 110 -21.74 3.57 5.02
N VAL A 111 -20.51 3.13 4.78
CA VAL A 111 -19.68 3.63 3.65
C VAL A 111 -20.45 3.47 2.35
N ARG A 112 -21.02 2.28 2.08
CA ARG A 112 -21.84 2.07 0.87
C ARG A 112 -23.07 2.96 0.80
N ARG A 113 -23.74 3.22 1.93
CA ARG A 113 -24.93 4.09 1.97
C ARG A 113 -24.54 5.53 1.63
N LEU A 114 -23.45 6.05 2.21
CA LEU A 114 -22.89 7.37 1.89
C LEU A 114 -22.52 7.48 0.40
N GLN A 115 -21.95 6.44 -0.21
CA GLN A 115 -21.65 6.44 -1.64
C GLN A 115 -22.91 6.50 -2.53
N SER A 116 -24.02 5.90 -2.10
CA SER A 116 -25.28 5.92 -2.86
C SER A 116 -26.17 7.12 -2.56
N ASP A 117 -26.07 7.66 -1.35
CA ASP A 117 -26.84 8.77 -0.81
C ASP A 117 -25.88 9.68 -0.03
N PRO A 118 -25.16 10.59 -0.72
CA PRO A 118 -24.21 11.49 -0.07
C PRO A 118 -24.86 12.46 0.90
N GLY A 119 -26.16 12.72 0.78
CA GLY A 119 -26.91 13.56 1.72
C GLY A 119 -27.31 12.85 3.01
N LEU A 120 -27.25 11.52 3.02
CA LEU A 120 -27.73 10.65 4.11
C LEU A 120 -29.14 11.05 4.57
N GLU A 121 -30.07 11.15 3.61
CA GLU A 121 -31.42 11.68 3.82
C GLU A 121 -32.23 10.82 4.81
N GLY A 122 -33.03 11.47 5.64
CA GLY A 122 -33.86 10.79 6.65
C GLY A 122 -33.09 10.19 7.83
N VAL A 123 -31.81 10.54 7.98
CA VAL A 123 -30.96 10.21 9.13
C VAL A 123 -30.66 11.47 9.94
N ALA A 124 -30.92 11.42 11.24
CA ALA A 124 -30.62 12.50 12.18
C ALA A 124 -29.28 12.30 12.91
N ALA A 125 -28.85 11.05 13.10
CA ALA A 125 -27.59 10.76 13.76
C ALA A 125 -26.89 9.48 13.31
N VAL A 126 -25.58 9.46 13.45
CA VAL A 126 -24.71 8.29 13.23
C VAL A 126 -23.87 8.04 14.47
N PHE A 127 -24.05 6.86 15.06
CA PHE A 127 -23.34 6.44 16.27
C PHE A 127 -22.29 5.39 15.90
N PHE A 128 -21.02 5.72 16.12
CA PHE A 128 -19.87 4.86 15.91
C PHE A 128 -19.60 4.09 17.19
N ASP A 129 -20.19 2.90 17.32
CA ASP A 129 -19.92 2.04 18.46
C ASP A 129 -18.58 1.31 18.32
N GLU A 130 -17.98 0.99 19.46
CA GLU A 130 -16.67 0.35 19.56
C GLU A 130 -15.59 1.05 18.72
N ALA A 131 -15.63 2.39 18.66
CA ALA A 131 -14.74 3.20 17.84
C ALA A 131 -13.23 2.97 18.13
N HIS A 132 -12.91 2.45 19.32
CA HIS A 132 -11.57 2.04 19.72
C HIS A 132 -11.00 0.82 18.97
N GLU A 133 -11.82 0.06 18.21
CA GLU A 133 -11.31 -1.02 17.35
C GLU A 133 -10.55 -0.48 16.13
N ARG A 134 -10.72 0.81 15.78
CA ARG A 134 -9.96 1.53 14.74
C ARG A 134 -9.91 0.77 13.40
N HIS A 135 -11.06 0.21 13.01
CA HIS A 135 -11.25 -0.41 11.71
C HIS A 135 -11.29 0.64 10.60
N LEU A 136 -10.83 0.23 9.41
CA LEU A 136 -10.73 1.13 8.26
C LEU A 136 -12.09 1.71 7.83
N ASP A 137 -13.13 0.87 7.81
CA ASP A 137 -14.49 1.29 7.43
C ASP A 137 -15.11 2.27 8.44
N THR A 138 -14.80 2.12 9.73
CA THR A 138 -15.26 3.05 10.79
C THR A 138 -14.55 4.39 10.69
N ASP A 139 -13.22 4.39 10.56
CA ASP A 139 -12.45 5.61 10.39
C ASP A 139 -12.88 6.36 9.11
N LEU A 140 -13.10 5.65 7.99
CA LEU A 140 -13.64 6.22 6.75
C LEU A 140 -15.07 6.74 6.92
N GLY A 141 -15.97 5.95 7.50
CA GLY A 141 -17.35 6.35 7.74
C GLY A 141 -17.45 7.63 8.58
N LEU A 142 -16.62 7.75 9.63
CA LEU A 142 -16.54 8.95 10.46
C LEU A 142 -16.00 10.15 9.67
N ALA A 143 -14.90 9.97 8.93
CA ALA A 143 -14.31 11.04 8.13
C ALA A 143 -15.30 11.59 7.08
N LEU A 144 -16.04 10.71 6.39
CA LEU A 144 -17.08 11.11 5.43
C LEU A 144 -18.27 11.80 6.10
N CYS A 145 -18.68 11.34 7.30
CA CYS A 145 -19.74 12.02 8.06
C CYS A 145 -19.32 13.41 8.55
N LEU A 146 -18.06 13.60 8.95
CA LEU A 146 -17.52 14.90 9.34
C LEU A 146 -17.41 15.85 8.14
N ASP A 147 -17.00 15.35 6.99
CA ASP A 147 -16.99 16.12 5.73
C ASP A 147 -18.41 16.53 5.32
N LEU A 148 -19.36 15.60 5.41
CA LEU A 148 -20.79 15.87 5.20
C LEU A 148 -21.33 16.95 6.17
N GLN A 149 -20.90 16.89 7.44
CA GLN A 149 -21.28 17.86 8.46
C GLN A 149 -20.68 19.26 8.20
N ALA A 150 -19.46 19.33 7.68
CA ALA A 150 -18.81 20.59 7.33
C ALA A 150 -19.47 21.29 6.13
N GLY A 151 -20.10 20.51 5.23
CA GLY A 151 -20.78 21.02 4.04
C GLY A 151 -22.30 21.03 4.17
N LEU A 152 -22.92 19.90 3.86
CA LEU A 152 -24.35 19.82 3.52
C LEU A 152 -25.27 19.61 4.72
N ARG A 153 -24.79 18.95 5.78
CA ARG A 153 -25.61 18.53 6.93
C ARG A 153 -24.99 18.94 8.28
N PRO A 154 -24.81 20.24 8.57
CA PRO A 154 -24.24 20.70 9.86
C PRO A 154 -25.04 20.24 11.09
N GLU A 155 -26.31 19.91 10.89
CA GLU A 155 -27.22 19.38 11.89
C GLU A 155 -27.16 17.85 12.02
N LEU A 156 -26.36 17.12 11.26
CA LEU A 156 -26.17 15.69 11.50
C LEU A 156 -25.47 15.47 12.85
N ARG A 157 -26.03 14.61 13.71
CA ARG A 157 -25.44 14.31 15.02
C ARG A 157 -24.46 13.14 14.93
N LEU A 158 -23.26 13.28 15.47
CA LEU A 158 -22.25 12.22 15.51
C LEU A 158 -21.90 11.86 16.95
N LEU A 159 -21.91 10.55 17.25
CA LEU A 159 -21.52 10.04 18.57
C LEU A 159 -20.47 8.95 18.40
N ALA A 160 -19.26 9.16 18.91
CA ALA A 160 -18.28 8.10 19.06
C ALA A 160 -18.43 7.44 20.44
N MET A 161 -18.67 6.13 20.47
CA MET A 161 -18.73 5.36 21.70
C MET A 161 -17.50 4.45 21.82
N SER A 162 -16.81 4.53 22.95
CA SER A 162 -15.58 3.79 23.21
C SER A 162 -15.62 3.09 24.56
N ALA A 163 -14.91 1.96 24.65
CA ALA A 163 -14.69 1.23 25.89
C ALA A 163 -13.43 1.67 26.64
N THR A 164 -12.53 2.42 25.98
CA THR A 164 -11.22 2.79 26.51
C THR A 164 -11.11 4.29 26.77
N LEU A 165 -10.26 4.66 27.74
CA LEU A 165 -10.01 6.05 28.16
C LEU A 165 -9.30 6.92 27.11
N ASP A 166 -8.88 6.36 25.96
CA ASP A 166 -8.24 7.11 24.87
C ASP A 166 -9.24 7.90 24.01
N GLY A 167 -10.26 8.48 24.66
CA GLY A 167 -11.30 9.30 24.01
C GLY A 167 -10.76 10.66 23.54
N GLY A 168 -9.54 11.04 23.94
CA GLY A 168 -8.93 12.32 23.60
C GLY A 168 -8.71 12.54 22.11
N ALA A 169 -8.38 11.49 21.36
CA ALA A 169 -8.19 11.59 19.91
C ALA A 169 -9.51 11.90 19.19
N PHE A 170 -10.60 11.20 19.56
CA PHE A 170 -11.94 11.46 19.03
C PHE A 170 -12.47 12.84 19.43
N THR A 171 -12.23 13.27 20.67
CA THR A 171 -12.62 14.59 21.19
C THR A 171 -12.04 15.70 20.32
N LYS A 172 -10.74 15.60 19.97
CA LYS A 172 -10.06 16.55 19.08
C LYS A 172 -10.60 16.50 17.66
N LEU A 173 -10.72 15.30 17.07
CA LEU A 173 -11.16 15.14 15.68
C LEU A 173 -12.58 15.67 15.46
N MET A 174 -13.50 15.32 16.37
CA MET A 174 -14.92 15.65 16.26
C MET A 174 -15.26 17.03 16.84
N ASN A 175 -14.28 17.73 17.46
CA ASN A 175 -14.49 18.92 18.27
C ASN A 175 -15.67 18.75 19.25
N ALA A 176 -15.59 17.71 20.07
CA ALA A 176 -16.73 17.18 20.82
C ALA A 176 -16.40 17.04 22.31
N PRO A 177 -17.35 17.27 23.23
CA PRO A 177 -17.15 16.99 24.65
C PRO A 177 -16.99 15.49 24.91
N LEU A 178 -16.16 15.16 25.90
CA LEU A 178 -16.00 13.81 26.44
C LEU A 178 -16.95 13.59 27.62
N ILE A 179 -17.79 12.56 27.53
CA ILE A 179 -18.68 12.11 28.59
C ILE A 179 -18.20 10.74 29.06
N GLU A 180 -18.00 10.58 30.36
CA GLU A 180 -17.54 9.32 30.96
C GLU A 180 -18.64 8.69 31.82
N SER A 181 -18.75 7.37 31.72
CA SER A 181 -19.56 6.55 32.63
C SER A 181 -18.63 5.63 33.41
N ALA A 182 -18.54 5.85 34.73
CA ALA A 182 -17.81 4.98 35.62
C ALA A 182 -18.58 3.65 35.76
N GLY A 183 -18.19 2.64 34.97
CA GLY A 183 -18.85 1.33 35.10
C GLY A 183 -18.51 0.63 36.41
N ARG A 184 -19.28 -0.43 36.69
CA ARG A 184 -19.03 -1.37 37.78
C ARG A 184 -18.37 -2.62 37.19
N ALA A 185 -17.12 -2.91 37.56
CA ALA A 185 -16.43 -4.14 37.19
C ALA A 185 -15.98 -4.88 38.46
N HIS A 186 -16.26 -6.18 38.52
CA HIS A 186 -15.79 -7.02 39.62
C HIS A 186 -14.32 -7.42 39.42
N PRO A 187 -13.57 -7.68 40.51
CA PRO A 187 -12.17 -8.07 40.41
C PRO A 187 -11.99 -9.40 39.65
N VAL A 188 -10.94 -9.47 38.82
CA VAL A 188 -10.58 -10.67 38.05
C VAL A 188 -9.17 -11.13 38.44
N ARG A 189 -9.04 -12.38 38.91
CA ARG A 189 -7.74 -13.01 39.17
C ARG A 189 -7.12 -13.46 37.84
N VAL A 190 -5.91 -13.00 37.52
CA VAL A 190 -5.21 -13.35 36.29
C VAL A 190 -4.15 -14.41 36.58
N GLU A 191 -4.17 -15.51 35.81
CA GLU A 191 -3.21 -16.60 35.91
C GLU A 191 -2.49 -16.80 34.57
N HIS A 192 -1.17 -16.92 34.61
CA HIS A 192 -0.33 -17.16 33.45
C HIS A 192 0.20 -18.60 33.42
N VAL A 193 0.25 -19.20 32.23
CA VAL A 193 1.03 -20.43 32.05
C VAL A 193 2.54 -20.14 32.14
N LYS A 194 3.32 -21.13 32.57
CA LYS A 194 4.77 -20.95 32.77
C LYS A 194 5.57 -20.82 31.47
N ARG A 195 5.10 -21.44 30.38
CA ARG A 195 5.75 -21.44 29.06
C ARG A 195 4.71 -21.14 27.99
N ASP A 196 5.08 -20.34 27.01
CA ASP A 196 4.25 -20.07 25.84
C ASP A 196 4.26 -21.27 24.88
N ILE A 197 3.26 -21.35 24.01
CA ILE A 197 3.22 -22.34 22.94
C ILE A 197 4.29 -22.04 21.88
N THR A 198 4.86 -23.08 21.26
CA THR A 198 5.91 -22.92 20.25
C THR A 198 5.34 -22.48 18.90
N ASP A 199 4.24 -23.09 18.47
CA ASP A 199 3.55 -22.75 17.21
C ASP A 199 2.05 -22.52 17.49
N PRO A 200 1.40 -21.52 16.86
CA PRO A 200 -0.05 -21.32 16.96
C PRO A 200 -0.90 -22.56 16.62
N ARG A 201 -0.35 -23.53 15.87
CA ARG A 201 -1.00 -24.83 15.59
C ARG A 201 -1.23 -25.68 16.83
N ASP A 202 -0.45 -25.48 17.90
CA ASP A 202 -0.57 -26.21 19.17
C ASP A 202 -1.66 -25.63 20.08
N LEU A 203 -2.16 -24.43 19.75
CA LEU A 203 -3.16 -23.72 20.55
C LEU A 203 -4.41 -24.54 20.88
N PRO A 204 -5.00 -25.34 19.95
CA PRO A 204 -6.19 -26.10 20.28
C PRO A 204 -6.00 -27.12 21.40
N GLU A 205 -4.81 -27.72 21.48
CA GLU A 205 -4.43 -28.67 22.54
C GLU A 205 -4.23 -27.94 23.87
N ALA A 206 -3.40 -26.90 23.88
CA ALA A 206 -3.15 -26.08 25.06
C ALA A 206 -4.45 -25.50 25.65
N MET A 207 -5.36 -25.06 24.78
CA MET A 207 -6.67 -24.56 25.16
C MET A 207 -7.53 -25.63 25.84
N ALA A 208 -7.62 -26.84 25.25
CA ALA A 208 -8.41 -27.91 25.82
C ALA A 208 -7.88 -28.35 27.20
N VAL A 209 -6.56 -28.45 27.36
CA VAL A 209 -5.90 -28.76 28.64
C VAL A 209 -6.21 -27.68 29.69
N ALA A 210 -6.09 -26.40 29.33
CA ALA A 210 -6.36 -25.29 30.25
C ALA A 210 -7.83 -25.24 30.69
N ILE A 211 -8.77 -25.45 29.75
CA ILE A 211 -10.21 -25.50 30.05
C ILE A 211 -10.53 -26.64 31.02
N ARG A 212 -10.03 -27.86 30.77
CA ARG A 212 -10.24 -29.00 31.68
C ARG A 212 -9.66 -28.71 33.07
N GLY A 213 -8.45 -28.14 33.12
CA GLY A 213 -7.77 -27.80 34.37
C GLY A 213 -8.48 -26.74 35.20
N ILE A 214 -8.96 -25.65 34.59
CA ILE A 214 -9.67 -24.58 35.30
C ILE A 214 -11.07 -25.03 35.74
N MET A 215 -11.77 -25.82 34.92
CA MET A 215 -13.11 -26.31 35.27
C MET A 215 -13.11 -27.30 36.44
N ALA A 216 -12.01 -28.01 36.66
CA ALA A 216 -11.86 -28.92 37.80
C ALA A 216 -11.75 -28.18 39.16
N ARG A 217 -11.40 -26.89 39.17
CA ARG A 217 -11.14 -26.12 40.40
C ARG A 217 -11.99 -24.85 40.58
N GLU A 218 -12.57 -24.33 39.50
CA GLU A 218 -13.45 -23.16 39.52
C GLU A 218 -14.85 -23.51 38.99
N GLY A 219 -15.90 -22.94 39.60
CA GLY A 219 -17.28 -22.96 39.10
C GLY A 219 -17.56 -21.86 38.05
N GLY A 220 -18.76 -21.87 37.46
CA GLY A 220 -19.22 -20.90 36.46
C GLY A 220 -18.90 -21.28 35.01
N ASP A 221 -19.43 -20.52 34.04
CA ASP A 221 -19.22 -20.78 32.62
C ASP A 221 -17.87 -20.25 32.13
N VAL A 222 -17.35 -20.91 31.09
CA VAL A 222 -16.06 -20.59 30.46
C VAL A 222 -16.27 -19.87 29.14
N LEU A 223 -15.54 -18.79 28.93
CA LEU A 223 -15.35 -18.14 27.63
C LEU A 223 -13.90 -18.31 27.19
N ALA A 224 -13.68 -19.01 26.07
CA ALA A 224 -12.35 -19.27 25.54
C ALA A 224 -12.10 -18.48 24.24
N PHE A 225 -11.01 -17.72 24.18
CA PHE A 225 -10.65 -16.91 23.00
C PHE A 225 -9.65 -17.64 22.09
N LEU A 226 -10.06 -17.87 20.84
CA LEU A 226 -9.30 -18.53 19.77
C LEU A 226 -9.28 -17.64 18.51
N PRO A 227 -8.25 -17.73 17.65
CA PRO A 227 -8.10 -16.81 16.53
C PRO A 227 -9.11 -17.03 15.40
N GLY A 228 -9.70 -18.23 15.27
CA GLY A 228 -10.63 -18.52 14.18
C GLY A 228 -11.37 -19.84 14.29
N TRP A 229 -12.24 -20.10 13.32
CA TRP A 229 -13.11 -21.28 13.27
C TRP A 229 -12.33 -22.61 13.25
N GLY A 230 -11.25 -22.70 12.48
CA GLY A 230 -10.44 -23.91 12.40
C GLY A 230 -9.88 -24.31 13.77
N GLU A 231 -9.45 -23.34 14.56
CA GLU A 231 -8.97 -23.55 15.92
C GLU A 231 -10.13 -23.92 16.87
N ILE A 232 -11.27 -23.20 16.80
CA ILE A 232 -12.48 -23.50 17.59
C ILE A 232 -12.93 -24.94 17.41
N ARG A 233 -13.06 -25.40 16.15
CA ARG A 233 -13.48 -26.76 15.85
C ARG A 233 -12.51 -27.80 16.42
N ARG A 234 -11.20 -27.59 16.20
CA ARG A 234 -10.15 -28.49 16.70
C ARG A 234 -10.10 -28.54 18.23
N THR A 235 -10.41 -27.44 18.92
CA THR A 235 -10.55 -27.40 20.38
C THR A 235 -11.82 -28.13 20.82
N ALA A 236 -12.95 -27.91 20.15
CA ALA A 236 -14.21 -28.60 20.47
C ALA A 236 -14.07 -30.13 20.35
N GLU A 237 -13.41 -30.61 19.28
CA GLU A 237 -13.09 -32.04 19.10
C GLU A 237 -12.26 -32.60 20.27
N ARG A 238 -11.27 -31.84 20.77
CA ARG A 238 -10.43 -32.22 21.93
C ARG A 238 -11.15 -32.12 23.28
N LEU A 239 -12.21 -31.32 23.35
CA LEU A 239 -13.09 -31.20 24.50
C LEU A 239 -14.21 -32.25 24.51
N SER A 240 -14.23 -33.18 23.54
CA SER A 240 -15.14 -34.32 23.56
C SER A 240 -15.07 -35.07 24.90
N GLY A 241 -16.22 -35.47 25.42
CA GLY A 241 -16.35 -36.13 26.72
C GLY A 241 -16.22 -35.21 27.95
N LEU A 242 -16.10 -33.89 27.78
CA LEU A 242 -16.21 -32.94 28.90
C LEU A 242 -17.67 -32.89 29.40
N ASP A 243 -17.86 -32.84 30.72
CA ASP A 243 -19.18 -32.66 31.34
C ASP A 243 -19.65 -31.18 31.26
N ALA A 244 -19.81 -30.67 30.05
CA ALA A 244 -20.25 -29.30 29.76
C ALA A 244 -20.80 -29.18 28.34
N ASP A 245 -21.67 -28.19 28.12
CA ASP A 245 -22.12 -27.81 26.80
C ASP A 245 -21.02 -26.98 26.10
N VAL A 246 -20.32 -27.59 25.13
CA VAL A 246 -19.28 -26.93 24.33
C VAL A 246 -19.91 -26.24 23.12
N LEU A 247 -19.91 -24.90 23.12
CA LEU A 247 -20.66 -24.08 22.18
C LEU A 247 -19.69 -23.18 21.38
N PRO A 248 -19.60 -23.33 20.05
CA PRO A 248 -18.81 -22.42 19.23
C PRO A 248 -19.51 -21.05 19.11
N LEU A 249 -18.72 -19.98 18.99
CA LEU A 249 -19.22 -18.62 18.75
C LEU A 249 -18.29 -17.87 17.77
N HIS A 250 -18.66 -17.86 16.49
CA HIS A 250 -17.94 -17.12 15.45
C HIS A 250 -18.89 -16.55 14.39
N GLY A 251 -18.37 -15.64 13.57
CA GLY A 251 -19.16 -14.84 12.64
C GLY A 251 -19.87 -15.61 11.53
N GLU A 252 -19.52 -16.87 11.27
CA GLU A 252 -20.12 -17.68 10.18
C GLU A 252 -21.23 -18.65 10.65
N LEU A 253 -21.44 -18.80 11.96
CA LEU A 253 -22.52 -19.63 12.48
C LEU A 253 -23.89 -19.13 12.01
N SER A 254 -24.86 -20.05 11.94
CA SER A 254 -26.26 -19.69 11.72
C SER A 254 -26.77 -18.84 12.89
N PRO A 255 -27.82 -18.02 12.68
CA PRO A 255 -28.41 -17.24 13.76
C PRO A 255 -28.81 -18.09 14.97
N ALA A 256 -29.41 -19.26 14.73
CA ALA A 256 -29.85 -20.16 15.80
C ALA A 256 -28.67 -20.71 16.64
N GLU A 257 -27.54 -21.04 16.02
CA GLU A 257 -26.36 -21.54 16.74
C GLU A 257 -25.70 -20.46 17.60
N GLN A 258 -25.62 -19.23 17.09
CA GLN A 258 -25.13 -18.09 17.87
C GLN A 258 -26.06 -17.79 19.04
N ASP A 259 -27.37 -17.89 18.83
CA ASP A 259 -28.36 -17.65 19.87
C ASP A 259 -28.25 -18.68 20.99
N ARG A 260 -27.91 -19.93 20.67
CA ARG A 260 -27.64 -20.98 21.67
C ARG A 260 -26.42 -20.67 22.55
N ALA A 261 -25.39 -20.02 22.00
CA ALA A 261 -24.23 -19.59 22.77
C ALA A 261 -24.52 -18.35 23.65
N LEU A 262 -25.44 -17.49 23.21
CA LEU A 262 -25.73 -16.19 23.86
C LEU A 262 -26.91 -16.23 24.84
N ASN A 263 -27.86 -17.14 24.64
CA ASN A 263 -29.05 -17.27 25.47
C ASN A 263 -29.00 -18.59 26.25
N PRO A 264 -28.91 -18.56 27.59
CA PRO A 264 -29.00 -19.78 28.40
C PRO A 264 -30.39 -20.42 28.23
N LEU A 265 -30.43 -21.73 27.98
CA LEU A 265 -31.66 -22.52 28.01
C LEU A 265 -32.25 -22.46 29.43
N GLY A 266 -33.31 -21.67 29.62
CA GLY A 266 -34.05 -21.56 30.89
C GLY A 266 -34.12 -20.16 31.51
N GLY A 267 -33.54 -19.13 30.88
CA GLY A 267 -33.69 -17.74 31.35
C GLY A 267 -35.03 -17.11 30.92
N ARG A 268 -35.43 -16.02 31.60
CA ARG A 268 -36.61 -15.15 31.27
C ARG A 268 -36.66 -14.66 29.81
N PHE A 269 -35.59 -14.84 29.05
CA PHE A 269 -35.39 -14.38 27.67
C PHE A 269 -35.37 -15.52 26.63
N SER A 270 -35.69 -16.75 27.02
CA SER A 270 -35.93 -17.84 26.06
C SER A 270 -37.17 -17.55 25.20
N PRO A 271 -37.16 -17.81 23.89
CA PRO A 271 -38.38 -17.81 23.07
C PRO A 271 -39.43 -18.73 23.68
N PRO A 272 -40.73 -18.38 23.65
CA PRO A 272 -41.81 -19.28 24.07
C PRO A 272 -41.68 -20.62 23.33
N GLY A 273 -41.53 -21.72 24.06
CA GLY A 273 -41.43 -23.08 23.50
C GLY A 273 -40.06 -23.77 23.64
N GLN A 274 -38.95 -23.07 23.90
CA GLN A 274 -37.64 -23.73 24.13
C GLN A 274 -37.35 -24.05 25.60
N ALA A 275 -38.05 -23.40 26.54
CA ALA A 275 -38.01 -23.76 27.96
C ALA A 275 -38.63 -25.14 28.25
N ALA A 276 -39.43 -25.68 27.32
CA ALA A 276 -40.19 -26.92 27.49
C ALA A 276 -39.42 -28.21 27.14
N LEU A 277 -38.13 -28.11 26.77
CA LEU A 277 -37.33 -29.26 26.29
C LEU A 277 -36.36 -29.84 27.32
N ARG A 278 -36.36 -29.36 28.57
CA ARG A 278 -35.66 -30.02 29.68
C ARG A 278 -36.66 -30.45 30.76
N PRO A 279 -36.53 -31.66 31.34
CA PRO A 279 -37.20 -32.00 32.59
C PRO A 279 -36.90 -30.93 33.64
N SER A 280 -37.91 -30.52 34.41
CA SER A 280 -37.83 -29.43 35.41
C SER A 280 -36.76 -29.62 36.49
N ASP A 281 -36.22 -30.83 36.61
CA ASP A 281 -35.41 -31.26 37.75
C ASP A 281 -33.92 -31.48 37.41
N ALA A 282 -33.50 -31.21 36.16
CA ALA A 282 -32.09 -31.33 35.77
C ALA A 282 -31.33 -30.01 36.02
N ALA A 283 -30.31 -30.05 36.89
CA ALA A 283 -29.43 -28.90 37.13
C ALA A 283 -28.85 -28.34 35.81
N PRO A 284 -28.69 -27.01 35.67
CA PRO A 284 -28.11 -26.42 34.47
C PRO A 284 -26.66 -26.92 34.30
N ARG A 285 -26.36 -27.52 33.14
CA ARG A 285 -24.99 -27.92 32.79
C ARG A 285 -24.15 -26.68 32.53
N ARG A 286 -22.89 -26.72 32.96
CA ARG A 286 -21.91 -25.65 32.66
C ARG A 286 -21.69 -25.52 31.16
N ARG A 287 -21.38 -24.31 30.72
CA ARG A 287 -21.10 -24.00 29.31
C ARG A 287 -19.62 -23.66 29.10
N VAL A 288 -19.11 -24.09 27.95
CA VAL A 288 -17.80 -23.68 27.43
C VAL A 288 -18.03 -23.03 26.08
N VAL A 289 -18.00 -21.70 26.04
CA VAL A 289 -18.16 -20.92 24.82
C VAL A 289 -16.80 -20.70 24.18
N LEU A 290 -16.58 -21.30 23.02
CA LEU A 290 -15.35 -21.16 22.23
C LEU A 290 -15.54 -20.02 21.20
N ALA A 291 -14.93 -18.87 21.45
CA ALA A 291 -15.18 -17.65 20.70
C ALA A 291 -13.94 -17.09 20.01
N THR A 292 -14.17 -16.32 18.94
CA THR A 292 -13.15 -15.40 18.39
C THR A 292 -13.16 -14.06 19.12
N SER A 293 -12.44 -13.05 18.62
CA SER A 293 -12.56 -11.65 19.09
C SER A 293 -13.99 -11.11 19.03
N ILE A 294 -14.94 -11.84 18.45
CA ILE A 294 -16.36 -11.49 18.47
C ILE A 294 -16.95 -11.32 19.88
N ALA A 295 -16.39 -11.99 20.89
CA ALA A 295 -16.79 -11.85 22.28
C ALA A 295 -15.94 -10.84 23.08
N GLU A 296 -15.00 -10.14 22.42
CA GLU A 296 -13.98 -9.32 23.07
C GLU A 296 -14.54 -8.03 23.63
N THR A 297 -15.43 -7.33 22.92
CA THR A 297 -15.94 -5.97 23.20
C THR A 297 -17.47 -5.93 23.22
N SER A 298 -18.10 -6.14 22.06
CA SER A 298 -19.50 -5.81 21.80
C SER A 298 -20.54 -6.79 22.35
N LEU A 299 -20.10 -8.00 22.72
CA LEU A 299 -21.00 -9.11 23.05
C LEU A 299 -20.86 -9.52 24.51
N THR A 300 -21.99 -9.64 25.21
CA THR A 300 -22.03 -10.18 26.56
C THR A 300 -22.54 -11.60 26.52
N VAL A 301 -21.74 -12.54 27.00
CA VAL A 301 -22.13 -13.93 27.25
C VAL A 301 -22.54 -14.01 28.73
N PRO A 302 -23.83 -14.12 29.05
CA PRO A 302 -24.29 -14.17 30.44
C PRO A 302 -23.71 -15.39 31.16
N GLY A 303 -23.42 -15.29 32.46
CA GLY A 303 -22.97 -16.42 33.30
C GLY A 303 -21.49 -16.78 33.20
N VAL A 304 -20.71 -16.07 32.38
CA VAL A 304 -19.25 -16.26 32.28
C VAL A 304 -18.56 -15.74 33.53
N ARG A 305 -17.83 -16.63 34.21
CA ARG A 305 -16.96 -16.33 35.35
C ARG A 305 -15.50 -16.66 35.06
N ILE A 306 -15.24 -17.47 34.04
CA ILE A 306 -13.91 -17.94 33.67
C ILE A 306 -13.61 -17.52 32.23
N VAL A 307 -12.45 -16.91 32.02
CA VAL A 307 -11.90 -16.65 30.68
C VAL A 307 -10.65 -17.49 30.48
N VAL A 308 -10.52 -18.13 29.31
CA VAL A 308 -9.27 -18.76 28.88
C VAL A 308 -8.83 -18.12 27.57
N ASP A 309 -7.71 -17.40 27.59
CA ASP A 309 -7.26 -16.61 26.45
C ASP A 309 -6.05 -17.25 25.76
N GLY A 310 -6.20 -17.56 24.47
CA GLY A 310 -5.11 -18.04 23.64
C GLY A 310 -4.08 -16.96 23.29
N GLY A 311 -4.46 -15.68 23.40
CA GLY A 311 -3.58 -14.54 23.15
C GLY A 311 -3.34 -14.25 21.66
N TYR A 312 -4.22 -14.74 20.79
CA TYR A 312 -4.14 -14.52 19.34
C TYR A 312 -5.45 -13.95 18.79
N ARG A 313 -5.34 -13.26 17.65
CA ARG A 313 -6.45 -12.77 16.83
C ARG A 313 -6.13 -12.93 15.34
N ARG A 314 -7.15 -12.84 14.48
CA ARG A 314 -6.96 -12.69 13.03
C ARG A 314 -7.13 -11.24 12.63
N ALA A 315 -6.25 -10.75 11.75
CA ALA A 315 -6.28 -9.38 11.25
C ALA A 315 -6.04 -9.36 9.72
N PRO A 316 -6.68 -8.46 8.98
CA PRO A 316 -6.39 -8.25 7.56
C PRO A 316 -4.98 -7.68 7.36
N ARG A 317 -4.26 -8.24 6.40
CA ARG A 317 -2.96 -7.76 5.91
C ARG A 317 -2.87 -7.92 4.40
N LEU A 318 -2.10 -7.04 3.77
CA LEU A 318 -1.70 -7.25 2.38
C LEU A 318 -0.89 -8.55 2.28
N ASP A 319 -1.40 -9.47 1.48
CA ASP A 319 -0.65 -10.64 1.06
C ASP A 319 0.14 -10.30 -0.22
N GLY A 320 1.46 -10.17 -0.11
CA GLY A 320 2.31 -9.88 -1.27
C GLY A 320 2.21 -10.92 -2.38
N ALA A 321 1.89 -12.17 -2.02
CA ALA A 321 1.71 -13.28 -2.95
C ALA A 321 0.53 -13.06 -3.91
N THR A 322 -0.66 -12.82 -3.38
CA THR A 322 -1.88 -12.58 -4.17
C THR A 322 -2.10 -11.12 -4.55
N GLY A 323 -1.45 -10.17 -3.86
CA GLY A 323 -1.75 -8.75 -3.99
C GLY A 323 -3.16 -8.40 -3.53
N LEU A 324 -3.74 -9.25 -2.68
CA LEU A 324 -5.05 -9.11 -2.04
C LEU A 324 -4.88 -9.05 -0.53
N THR A 325 -5.93 -8.63 0.17
CA THR A 325 -5.98 -8.68 1.63
C THR A 325 -6.29 -10.10 2.11
N ARG A 326 -5.49 -10.64 3.05
CA ARG A 326 -5.74 -11.93 3.74
C ARG A 326 -5.71 -11.78 5.25
N LEU A 327 -6.37 -12.71 5.94
CA LEU A 327 -6.34 -12.77 7.40
C LEU A 327 -5.08 -13.50 7.88
N VAL A 328 -4.27 -12.83 8.68
CA VAL A 328 -3.10 -13.41 9.36
C VAL A 328 -3.35 -13.54 10.86
N THR A 329 -2.77 -14.56 11.48
CA THR A 329 -2.85 -14.75 12.94
C THR A 329 -1.75 -13.93 13.61
N LEU A 330 -2.14 -13.02 14.50
CA LEU A 330 -1.25 -12.11 15.24
C LEU A 330 -1.42 -12.30 16.75
N ARG A 331 -0.39 -11.93 17.51
CA ARG A 331 -0.50 -11.74 18.96
C ARG A 331 -1.39 -10.55 19.26
N ILE A 332 -2.17 -10.63 20.33
CA ILE A 332 -2.99 -9.51 20.80
C ILE A 332 -2.17 -8.47 21.55
N SER A 333 -2.73 -7.27 21.68
CA SER A 333 -2.19 -6.23 22.56
C SER A 333 -2.49 -6.51 24.04
N ARG A 334 -1.79 -5.78 24.93
CA ARG A 334 -2.07 -5.79 26.37
C ARG A 334 -3.47 -5.29 26.67
N ALA A 335 -3.91 -4.21 26.02
CA ALA A 335 -5.26 -3.68 26.15
C ALA A 335 -6.33 -4.73 25.77
N ALA A 336 -6.17 -5.42 24.63
CA ALA A 336 -7.07 -6.50 24.24
C ALA A 336 -7.09 -7.65 25.27
N ALA A 337 -5.93 -8.04 25.80
CA ALA A 337 -5.84 -9.07 26.85
C ALA A 337 -6.54 -8.65 28.16
N GLU A 338 -6.50 -7.37 28.51
CA GLU A 338 -7.21 -6.80 29.65
C GLU A 338 -8.73 -6.78 29.42
N GLN A 339 -9.18 -6.38 28.23
CA GLN A 339 -10.60 -6.43 27.85
C GLN A 339 -11.16 -7.86 27.87
N ARG A 340 -10.42 -8.83 27.32
CA ARG A 340 -10.78 -10.26 27.35
C ARG A 340 -10.86 -10.77 28.78
N ALA A 341 -9.87 -10.50 29.62
CA ALA A 341 -9.89 -10.88 31.03
C ALA A 341 -11.08 -10.28 31.77
N GLY A 342 -11.40 -9.00 31.51
CA GLY A 342 -12.54 -8.30 32.10
C GLY A 342 -13.91 -8.94 31.79
N ARG A 343 -14.01 -9.85 30.80
CA ARG A 343 -15.23 -10.62 30.53
C ARG A 343 -15.59 -11.57 31.68
N ALA A 344 -14.62 -12.01 32.47
CA ALA A 344 -14.83 -12.82 33.66
C ALA A 344 -15.45 -12.02 34.84
N GLY A 345 -15.32 -10.69 34.84
CA GLY A 345 -15.70 -9.81 35.96
C GLY A 345 -16.98 -9.01 35.73
N ARG A 346 -17.84 -9.41 34.78
CA ARG A 346 -19.02 -8.63 34.39
C ARG A 346 -20.21 -8.73 35.35
N THR A 347 -20.45 -9.91 35.90
CA THR A 347 -21.59 -10.16 36.80
C THR A 347 -21.17 -10.41 38.24
N GLU A 348 -19.97 -10.94 38.45
CA GLU A 348 -19.40 -11.29 39.75
C GLU A 348 -17.87 -11.44 39.61
N PRO A 349 -17.10 -11.59 40.71
CA PRO A 349 -15.67 -11.85 40.64
C PRO A 349 -15.32 -13.10 39.84
N GLY A 350 -14.26 -13.02 39.03
CA GLY A 350 -13.91 -14.10 38.08
C GLY A 350 -12.43 -14.39 37.95
N VAL A 351 -12.10 -15.31 37.04
CA VAL A 351 -10.72 -15.76 36.78
C VAL A 351 -10.41 -15.70 35.28
N ALA A 352 -9.23 -15.23 34.92
CA ALA A 352 -8.71 -15.22 33.56
C ALA A 352 -7.41 -16.01 33.47
N VAL A 353 -7.39 -17.08 32.66
CA VAL A 353 -6.22 -17.91 32.38
C VAL A 353 -5.63 -17.48 31.04
N ARG A 354 -4.39 -17.01 31.05
CA ARG A 354 -3.65 -16.56 29.87
C ARG A 354 -2.68 -17.64 29.44
N LEU A 355 -2.82 -18.13 28.21
CA LEU A 355 -1.99 -19.19 27.63
C LEU A 355 -0.63 -18.68 27.13
N TRP A 356 -0.06 -17.71 27.84
CA TRP A 356 1.29 -17.20 27.64
C TRP A 356 1.92 -16.79 28.97
N SER A 357 3.24 -16.64 29.01
CA SER A 357 3.96 -16.24 30.22
C SER A 357 3.90 -14.72 30.45
N GLU A 358 4.11 -14.29 31.69
CA GLU A 358 4.22 -12.86 32.02
C GLU A 358 5.34 -12.15 31.23
N ALA A 359 6.42 -12.86 30.94
CA ALA A 359 7.53 -12.32 30.14
C ALA A 359 7.06 -11.98 28.70
N VAL A 360 6.28 -12.85 28.08
CA VAL A 360 5.67 -12.58 26.77
C VAL A 360 4.72 -11.39 26.86
N GLN A 361 3.90 -11.29 27.91
CA GLN A 361 2.99 -10.15 28.09
C GLN A 361 3.72 -8.82 28.18
N ARG A 362 4.86 -8.76 28.88
CA ARG A 362 5.67 -7.53 28.98
C ARG A 362 6.19 -7.06 27.61
N GLY A 363 6.43 -7.99 26.68
CA GLY A 363 6.84 -7.69 25.30
C GLY A 363 5.69 -7.42 24.32
N MET A 364 4.43 -7.62 24.73
CA MET A 364 3.27 -7.32 23.87
C MET A 364 3.08 -5.79 23.73
N PRO A 365 2.61 -5.31 22.57
CA PRO A 365 2.29 -3.91 22.39
C PRO A 365 1.18 -3.47 23.37
N LEU A 366 1.23 -2.22 23.81
CA LEU A 366 0.23 -1.66 24.73
C LEU A 366 -1.17 -1.69 24.13
N GLN A 367 -1.31 -1.25 22.89
CA GLN A 367 -2.54 -1.21 22.12
C GLN A 367 -2.31 -1.79 20.72
N ASP A 368 -3.39 -2.24 20.08
CA ASP A 368 -3.35 -2.62 18.67
C ASP A 368 -3.17 -1.38 17.79
N ARG A 369 -2.41 -1.50 16.71
CA ARG A 369 -2.26 -0.42 15.74
C ARG A 369 -3.54 -0.26 14.92
N PRO A 370 -3.95 0.97 14.57
CA PRO A 370 -5.08 1.23 13.68
C PRO A 370 -4.92 0.52 12.34
N GLU A 371 -6.03 0.02 11.78
CA GLU A 371 -6.01 -0.68 10.49
C GLU A 371 -5.51 0.21 9.36
N MET A 372 -5.82 1.52 9.40
CA MET A 372 -5.31 2.56 8.50
C MET A 372 -3.80 2.50 8.27
N LEU A 373 -3.02 2.11 9.29
CA LEU A 373 -1.56 2.14 9.22
C LEU A 373 -0.96 0.84 8.67
N GLU A 374 -1.77 -0.22 8.53
CA GLU A 374 -1.27 -1.58 8.28
C GLU A 374 -1.99 -2.33 7.16
N ALA A 375 -3.19 -1.90 6.76
CA ALA A 375 -3.96 -2.50 5.69
C ALA A 375 -3.49 -2.03 4.29
N GLU A 376 -3.96 -2.73 3.26
CA GLU A 376 -3.90 -2.24 1.88
C GLU A 376 -5.02 -1.21 1.67
N LEU A 377 -4.71 -0.08 1.04
CA LEU A 377 -5.60 1.10 1.02
C LEU A 377 -6.37 1.29 -0.29
N SER A 378 -6.29 0.40 -1.28
CA SER A 378 -6.94 0.60 -2.59
C SER A 378 -8.45 0.72 -2.51
N SER A 379 -9.13 -0.02 -1.62
CA SER A 379 -10.57 0.15 -1.39
C SER A 379 -10.88 1.55 -0.82
N LEU A 380 -10.14 1.98 0.22
CA LEU A 380 -10.33 3.30 0.82
C LEU A 380 -10.12 4.42 -0.19
N VAL A 381 -9.06 4.34 -1.01
CA VAL A 381 -8.77 5.36 -2.03
C VAL A 381 -9.87 5.38 -3.09
N LEU A 382 -10.39 4.22 -3.50
CA LEU A 382 -11.48 4.14 -4.45
C LEU A 382 -12.76 4.76 -3.89
N ASP A 383 -13.08 4.49 -2.63
CA ASP A 383 -14.25 5.05 -1.95
C ASP A 383 -14.11 6.58 -1.77
N CYS A 384 -12.93 7.08 -1.38
CA CYS A 384 -12.67 8.52 -1.32
C CYS A 384 -12.81 9.20 -2.69
N ALA A 385 -12.29 8.56 -3.75
CA ALA A 385 -12.44 9.07 -5.10
C ALA A 385 -13.91 9.05 -5.59
N GLY A 386 -14.70 8.06 -5.13
CA GLY A 386 -16.15 7.99 -5.35
C GLY A 386 -16.91 9.11 -4.65
N TRP A 387 -16.47 9.48 -3.44
CA TRP A 387 -16.97 10.62 -2.68
C TRP A 387 -16.56 11.97 -3.27
N GLY A 388 -15.47 12.00 -4.04
CA GLY A 388 -14.91 13.22 -4.63
C GLY A 388 -13.91 13.94 -3.74
N ALA A 389 -13.33 13.25 -2.75
CA ALA A 389 -12.33 13.81 -1.85
C ALA A 389 -10.96 13.14 -2.01
N ASP A 390 -9.90 13.90 -1.75
CA ASP A 390 -8.57 13.33 -1.53
C ASP A 390 -8.51 12.73 -0.12
N PRO A 391 -8.07 11.47 0.06
CA PRO A 391 -7.85 10.88 1.38
C PRO A 391 -7.04 11.76 2.35
N LEU A 392 -6.12 12.59 1.86
CA LEU A 392 -5.31 13.49 2.71
C LEU A 392 -6.08 14.76 3.16
N ALA A 393 -7.19 15.10 2.50
CA ALA A 393 -8.04 16.22 2.85
C ALA A 393 -9.14 15.84 3.86
N LEU A 394 -9.42 14.53 4.00
CA LEU A 394 -10.45 14.04 4.91
C LEU A 394 -9.95 14.00 6.36
N PRO A 395 -10.84 14.26 7.35
CA PRO A 395 -10.48 14.31 8.75
C PRO A 395 -10.38 12.89 9.33
N PHE A 396 -9.24 12.24 9.13
CA PHE A 396 -8.90 10.97 9.77
C PHE A 396 -8.22 11.18 11.13
N LEU A 397 -8.40 10.24 12.06
CA LEU A 397 -7.63 10.19 13.31
C LEU A 397 -6.13 10.01 13.04
N ASP A 398 -5.81 9.10 12.12
CA ASP A 398 -4.46 8.86 11.63
C ASP A 398 -4.48 9.05 10.10
N PRO A 399 -3.63 9.91 9.53
CA PRO A 399 -3.59 10.08 8.08
C PRO A 399 -3.06 8.80 7.40
N PRO A 400 -3.53 8.49 6.17
CA PRO A 400 -3.05 7.32 5.43
C PRO A 400 -1.54 7.45 5.13
N PRO A 401 -0.73 6.39 5.36
CA PRO A 401 0.70 6.42 5.08
C PRO A 401 1.01 6.71 3.60
N ALA A 402 1.90 7.67 3.34
CA ALA A 402 2.20 8.15 1.98
C ALA A 402 2.59 7.03 0.99
N GLY A 403 3.41 6.06 1.44
CA GLY A 403 3.82 4.92 0.61
C GLY A 403 2.66 3.99 0.24
N GLN A 404 1.78 3.67 1.20
CA GLN A 404 0.60 2.83 0.97
C GLN A 404 -0.43 3.55 0.07
N LEU A 405 -0.60 4.86 0.29
CA LEU A 405 -1.47 5.70 -0.54
C LEU A 405 -0.98 5.76 -2.00
N ALA A 406 0.33 5.94 -2.22
CA ALA A 406 0.92 5.94 -3.55
C ALA A 406 0.74 4.58 -4.25
N ALA A 407 0.96 3.47 -3.53
CA ALA A 407 0.75 2.12 -4.06
C ALA A 407 -0.71 1.86 -4.43
N ALA A 408 -1.65 2.25 -3.58
CA ALA A 408 -3.10 2.15 -3.83
C ALA A 408 -3.52 2.94 -5.09
N ARG A 409 -3.06 4.19 -5.23
CA ARG A 409 -3.33 5.00 -6.44
C ARG A 409 -2.71 4.40 -7.70
N ALA A 410 -1.50 3.86 -7.62
CA ALA A 410 -0.86 3.18 -8.74
C ALA A 410 -1.65 1.93 -9.17
N LEU A 411 -2.10 1.13 -8.21
CA LEU A 411 -2.96 -0.02 -8.47
C LEU A 411 -4.28 0.39 -9.13
N LEU A 412 -4.98 1.39 -8.58
CA LEU A 412 -6.27 1.83 -9.13
C LEU A 412 -6.14 2.41 -10.54
N ARG A 413 -5.05 3.11 -10.87
CA ARG A 413 -4.75 3.51 -12.25
C ARG A 413 -4.52 2.30 -13.16
N ASN A 414 -3.74 1.31 -12.70
CA ASN A 414 -3.50 0.08 -13.45
C ASN A 414 -4.79 -0.72 -13.70
N LEU A 415 -5.79 -0.61 -12.82
CA LEU A 415 -7.11 -1.25 -12.94
C LEU A 415 -8.13 -0.40 -13.71
N ASP A 416 -7.72 0.71 -14.32
CA ASP A 416 -8.59 1.67 -15.01
C ASP A 416 -9.63 2.35 -14.10
N ALA A 417 -9.47 2.27 -12.78
CA ALA A 417 -10.41 2.83 -11.80
C ALA A 417 -10.21 4.33 -11.57
N MET A 418 -8.99 4.83 -11.83
CA MET A 418 -8.63 6.24 -11.72
C MET A 418 -7.88 6.71 -12.97
N ASP A 419 -8.07 7.97 -13.35
CA ASP A 419 -7.32 8.59 -14.44
C ASP A 419 -5.94 9.12 -13.98
N ALA A 420 -5.17 9.69 -14.92
CA ALA A 420 -3.85 10.25 -14.63
C ALA A 420 -3.90 11.43 -13.63
N ALA A 421 -5.02 12.17 -13.58
CA ALA A 421 -5.24 13.26 -12.64
C ALA A 421 -5.73 12.76 -11.26
N GLY A 422 -5.92 11.45 -11.07
CA GLY A 422 -6.38 10.87 -9.82
C GLY A 422 -7.90 10.97 -9.61
N ARG A 423 -8.68 11.19 -10.66
CA ARG A 423 -10.16 11.19 -10.58
C ARG A 423 -10.72 9.80 -10.87
N ILE A 424 -11.83 9.47 -10.22
CA ILE A 424 -12.52 8.20 -10.45
C ILE A 424 -13.09 8.12 -11.87
N THR A 425 -12.89 6.98 -12.54
CA THR A 425 -13.40 6.73 -13.90
C THR A 425 -14.80 6.11 -13.87
N VAL A 426 -15.43 5.93 -15.04
CA VAL A 426 -16.67 5.14 -15.17
C VAL A 426 -16.47 3.70 -14.68
N MET A 427 -15.32 3.10 -15.01
CA MET A 427 -14.96 1.77 -14.50
C MET A 427 -14.78 1.78 -12.98
N GLY A 428 -14.10 2.79 -12.43
CA GLY A 428 -13.94 2.95 -10.99
C GLY A 428 -15.28 3.04 -10.25
N LYS A 429 -16.24 3.79 -10.79
CA LYS A 429 -17.61 3.87 -10.23
C LYS A 429 -18.33 2.52 -10.25
N ARG A 430 -18.15 1.71 -11.31
CA ARG A 430 -18.69 0.34 -11.37
C ARG A 430 -18.02 -0.56 -10.32
N MET A 431 -16.70 -0.47 -10.20
CA MET A 431 -15.93 -1.25 -9.23
C MET A 431 -16.32 -0.93 -7.78
N ALA A 432 -16.48 0.35 -7.43
CA ALA A 432 -16.88 0.77 -6.08
C ALA A 432 -18.22 0.14 -5.65
N ARG A 433 -19.18 0.01 -6.57
CA ARG A 433 -20.49 -0.63 -6.30
C ARG A 433 -20.40 -2.12 -5.96
N MET A 434 -19.34 -2.81 -6.41
CA MET A 434 -19.16 -4.24 -6.11
C MET A 434 -18.89 -4.48 -4.62
N GLY A 435 -18.24 -3.51 -3.96
CA GLY A 435 -17.87 -3.57 -2.55
C GLY A 435 -17.05 -4.83 -2.20
N THR A 436 -16.06 -5.10 -3.04
CA THR A 436 -15.00 -6.10 -2.82
C THR A 436 -13.65 -5.45 -3.19
N HIS A 437 -12.54 -6.17 -2.97
CA HIS A 437 -11.22 -5.68 -3.30
C HIS A 437 -11.14 -5.20 -4.78
N PRO A 438 -10.51 -4.05 -5.09
CA PRO A 438 -10.51 -3.47 -6.43
C PRO A 438 -10.08 -4.41 -7.55
N ARG A 439 -9.09 -5.29 -7.32
CA ARG A 439 -8.70 -6.32 -8.30
C ARG A 439 -9.84 -7.27 -8.66
N LEU A 440 -10.56 -7.76 -7.64
CA LEU A 440 -11.70 -8.65 -7.83
C LEU A 440 -12.87 -7.91 -8.44
N ALA A 441 -13.10 -6.65 -8.04
CA ALA A 441 -14.13 -5.80 -8.61
C ALA A 441 -13.88 -5.54 -10.11
N ARG A 442 -12.63 -5.28 -10.51
CA ARG A 442 -12.25 -5.08 -11.92
C ARG A 442 -12.42 -6.34 -12.76
N MET A 443 -12.05 -7.50 -12.20
CA MET A 443 -12.29 -8.81 -12.82
C MET A 443 -13.78 -9.06 -13.03
N MET A 444 -14.60 -8.84 -12.00
CA MET A 444 -16.06 -8.97 -12.06
C MET A 444 -16.72 -7.97 -13.02
N CYS A 445 -16.16 -6.77 -13.17
CA CYS A 445 -16.68 -5.76 -14.11
C CYS A 445 -16.31 -6.06 -15.57
N ALA A 446 -15.35 -6.97 -15.80
CA ALA A 446 -14.87 -7.33 -17.14
C ALA A 446 -15.74 -8.38 -17.84
N VAL A 447 -16.69 -8.99 -17.15
CA VAL A 447 -17.52 -10.11 -17.67
C VAL A 447 -18.41 -9.64 -18.82
N GLU A 448 -18.55 -10.46 -19.86
CA GLU A 448 -19.37 -10.16 -21.04
C GLU A 448 -20.72 -10.88 -21.06
N ASN A 449 -20.84 -11.99 -20.33
CA ASN A 449 -22.04 -12.81 -20.26
C ASN A 449 -22.20 -13.47 -18.88
N GLU A 450 -23.34 -14.16 -18.67
CA GLU A 450 -23.66 -14.75 -17.37
C GLU A 450 -22.74 -15.93 -17.00
N GLY A 451 -22.25 -16.69 -17.98
CA GLY A 451 -21.29 -17.77 -17.77
C GLY A 451 -19.93 -17.26 -17.28
N GLU A 452 -19.43 -16.16 -17.87
CA GLU A 452 -18.24 -15.48 -17.39
C GLU A 452 -18.44 -14.87 -16.00
N ALA A 453 -19.64 -14.36 -15.72
CA ALA A 453 -19.97 -13.86 -14.38
C ALA A 453 -19.97 -14.97 -13.32
N ALA A 454 -20.47 -16.16 -13.66
CA ALA A 454 -20.36 -17.36 -12.83
C ALA A 454 -18.87 -17.74 -12.60
N LEU A 455 -18.05 -17.74 -13.65
CA LEU A 455 -16.62 -18.03 -13.55
C LEU A 455 -15.86 -16.98 -12.72
N ALA A 456 -16.14 -15.69 -12.90
CA ALA A 456 -15.54 -14.60 -12.14
C ALA A 456 -15.88 -14.69 -10.64
N ALA A 457 -17.09 -15.12 -10.30
CA ALA A 457 -17.49 -15.36 -8.91
C ALA A 457 -16.70 -16.52 -8.28
N ASP A 458 -16.52 -17.61 -9.03
CA ASP A 458 -15.75 -18.77 -8.60
C ASP A 458 -14.27 -18.43 -8.43
N LEU A 459 -13.67 -17.69 -9.38
CA LEU A 459 -12.31 -17.18 -9.31
C LEU A 459 -12.11 -16.24 -8.11
N ALA A 460 -13.01 -15.29 -7.91
CA ALA A 460 -12.90 -14.36 -6.78
C ALA A 460 -12.93 -15.09 -5.43
N ALA A 461 -13.83 -16.07 -5.29
CA ALA A 461 -13.90 -16.90 -4.10
C ALA A 461 -12.64 -17.76 -3.91
N LEU A 462 -12.11 -18.33 -4.98
CA LEU A 462 -10.89 -19.13 -4.95
C LEU A 462 -9.68 -18.32 -4.48
N LEU A 463 -9.58 -17.05 -4.90
CA LEU A 463 -8.46 -16.18 -4.56
C LEU A 463 -8.53 -15.59 -3.15
N GLU A 464 -9.74 -15.35 -2.63
CA GLU A 464 -9.99 -14.90 -1.25
C GLU A 464 -9.72 -16.01 -0.22
N GLU A 465 -10.05 -17.26 -0.57
CA GLU A 465 -9.99 -18.41 0.34
C GLU A 465 -8.64 -19.16 0.28
N ARG A 466 -8.50 -20.17 1.14
CA ARG A 466 -7.34 -21.07 1.11
C ARG A 466 -7.40 -21.98 -0.12
N ASP A 467 -6.23 -22.22 -0.73
CA ASP A 467 -6.08 -23.16 -1.86
C ASP A 467 -6.72 -24.53 -1.52
N PRO A 468 -7.63 -25.05 -2.37
CA PRO A 468 -8.27 -26.34 -2.15
C PRO A 468 -7.35 -27.54 -2.34
N LEU A 469 -6.11 -27.36 -2.81
CA LEU A 469 -5.13 -28.43 -2.99
C LEU A 469 -4.09 -28.43 -1.85
N ARG A 470 -3.85 -29.59 -1.22
CA ARG A 470 -2.95 -29.75 -0.06
C ARG A 470 -1.52 -30.18 -0.41
N GLY A 471 -1.21 -30.41 -1.69
CA GLY A 471 0.12 -30.81 -2.14
C GLY A 471 1.21 -29.83 -1.72
N ARG A 472 2.44 -30.30 -1.57
CA ARG A 472 3.60 -29.44 -1.25
C ARG A 472 3.87 -28.43 -2.38
N GLU A 473 3.66 -28.87 -3.62
CA GLU A 473 3.82 -28.07 -4.85
C GLU A 473 2.75 -28.46 -5.87
N PRO A 474 1.47 -28.05 -5.68
CA PRO A 474 0.44 -28.31 -6.67
C PRO A 474 0.78 -27.59 -7.99
N PRO A 475 0.40 -28.14 -9.15
CA PRO A 475 0.60 -27.45 -10.43
C PRO A 475 -0.06 -26.07 -10.41
N ALA A 476 0.52 -25.09 -11.09
CA ALA A 476 0.04 -23.71 -11.01
C ALA A 476 -1.21 -23.45 -11.85
N ASP A 477 -1.61 -24.38 -12.71
CA ASP A 477 -2.82 -24.21 -13.51
C ASP A 477 -4.06 -24.05 -12.62
N ILE A 478 -4.70 -22.89 -12.72
CA ILE A 478 -5.88 -22.56 -11.93
C ILE A 478 -7.11 -23.37 -12.36
N THR A 479 -7.12 -23.90 -13.59
CA THR A 479 -8.21 -24.75 -14.10
C THR A 479 -8.38 -26.00 -13.26
N LEU A 480 -7.29 -26.60 -12.77
CA LEU A 480 -7.34 -27.74 -11.85
C LEU A 480 -8.12 -27.45 -10.57
N ARG A 481 -8.04 -26.21 -10.05
CA ARG A 481 -8.75 -25.79 -8.84
C ARG A 481 -10.22 -25.54 -9.13
N LEU A 482 -10.54 -24.99 -10.30
CA LEU A 482 -11.90 -24.83 -10.78
C LEU A 482 -12.58 -26.19 -11.00
N ASP A 483 -11.88 -27.15 -11.61
CA ASP A 483 -12.39 -28.51 -11.82
C ASP A 483 -12.78 -29.17 -10.49
N VAL A 484 -11.90 -29.10 -9.50
CA VAL A 484 -12.15 -29.61 -8.13
C VAL A 484 -13.32 -28.86 -7.49
N LEU A 485 -13.42 -27.54 -7.69
CA LEU A 485 -14.54 -26.75 -7.21
C LEU A 485 -15.87 -27.20 -7.84
N HIS A 486 -15.86 -27.66 -9.09
CA HIS A 486 -17.02 -28.16 -9.82
C HIS A 486 -17.29 -29.66 -9.62
N GLY A 487 -16.50 -30.34 -8.78
CA GLY A 487 -16.77 -31.70 -8.32
C GLY A 487 -15.91 -32.79 -8.95
N HIS A 488 -14.89 -32.43 -9.74
CA HIS A 488 -13.91 -33.40 -10.22
C HIS A 488 -13.06 -33.92 -9.06
N ALA A 489 -12.82 -35.23 -9.06
CA ALA A 489 -12.04 -35.88 -8.02
C ALA A 489 -10.55 -35.56 -8.18
N HIS A 490 -9.90 -35.14 -7.10
CA HIS A 490 -8.45 -34.98 -7.03
C HIS A 490 -7.94 -35.53 -5.69
N ALA A 491 -6.86 -36.32 -5.72
CA ALA A 491 -6.36 -37.03 -4.54
C ALA A 491 -5.98 -36.10 -3.39
N GLU A 492 -5.47 -34.90 -3.70
CA GLU A 492 -5.03 -33.90 -2.73
C GLU A 492 -6.09 -32.84 -2.37
N SER A 493 -7.36 -33.07 -2.73
CA SER A 493 -8.44 -32.11 -2.50
C SER A 493 -8.82 -31.95 -1.02
N ASP A 494 -9.02 -30.71 -0.59
CA ASP A 494 -9.51 -30.35 0.74
C ASP A 494 -11.02 -30.02 0.71
N GLY A 495 -11.84 -30.99 1.10
CA GLY A 495 -13.29 -30.82 1.16
C GLY A 495 -13.77 -29.66 2.05
N MET A 496 -12.98 -29.23 3.05
CA MET A 496 -13.34 -28.06 3.87
C MET A 496 -13.09 -26.76 3.12
N ALA A 497 -11.94 -26.62 2.46
CA ALA A 497 -11.61 -25.46 1.64
C ALA A 497 -12.62 -25.29 0.50
N ILE A 498 -12.97 -26.38 -0.20
CA ILE A 498 -13.96 -26.37 -1.29
C ILE A 498 -15.32 -25.84 -0.82
N ARG A 499 -15.80 -26.27 0.36
CA ARG A 499 -17.07 -25.77 0.92
C ARG A 499 -17.01 -24.29 1.25
N SER A 500 -15.86 -23.79 1.73
CA SER A 500 -15.65 -22.36 2.00
C SER A 500 -15.73 -21.56 0.69
N ILE A 501 -14.99 -22.00 -0.33
CA ILE A 501 -14.95 -21.38 -1.66
C ILE A 501 -16.35 -21.34 -2.28
N ARG A 502 -17.11 -22.46 -2.30
CA ARG A 502 -18.48 -22.48 -2.85
C ARG A 502 -19.42 -21.50 -2.14
N ARG A 503 -19.27 -21.35 -0.83
CA ARG A 503 -20.08 -20.39 -0.05
C ARG A 503 -19.74 -18.95 -0.43
N SER A 504 -18.46 -18.61 -0.55
CA SER A 504 -18.01 -17.28 -0.99
C SER A 504 -18.46 -17.01 -2.44
N ALA A 505 -18.31 -17.98 -3.34
CA ALA A 505 -18.74 -17.89 -4.73
C ALA A 505 -20.24 -17.59 -4.85
N ALA A 506 -21.09 -18.24 -4.05
CA ALA A 506 -22.52 -17.95 -4.02
C ALA A 506 -22.83 -16.51 -3.58
N MET A 507 -22.00 -15.88 -2.75
CA MET A 507 -22.15 -14.45 -2.40
C MET A 507 -21.81 -13.55 -3.59
N HIS A 508 -20.71 -13.85 -4.30
CA HIS A 508 -20.29 -13.09 -5.47
C HIS A 508 -21.27 -13.25 -6.64
N ARG A 509 -21.84 -14.43 -6.87
CA ARG A 509 -22.91 -14.66 -7.85
C ARG A 509 -24.12 -13.76 -7.58
N ARG A 510 -24.56 -13.64 -6.32
CA ARG A 510 -25.65 -12.71 -5.94
C ARG A 510 -25.29 -11.24 -6.22
N ARG A 511 -24.04 -10.84 -6.01
CA ARG A 511 -23.59 -9.46 -6.32
C ARG A 511 -23.60 -9.18 -7.82
N LEU A 512 -23.27 -10.18 -8.62
CA LEU A 512 -23.27 -10.12 -10.08
C LEU A 512 -24.66 -10.34 -10.71
N GLY A 513 -25.68 -10.65 -9.90
CA GLY A 513 -27.03 -10.96 -10.41
C GLY A 513 -27.12 -12.29 -11.14
N VAL A 514 -26.18 -13.21 -10.92
CA VAL A 514 -26.10 -14.52 -11.59
C VAL A 514 -27.02 -15.54 -10.93
N HIS A 515 -27.75 -16.31 -11.74
CA HIS A 515 -28.60 -17.39 -11.24
C HIS A 515 -27.78 -18.56 -10.68
N GLY A 516 -28.32 -19.22 -9.65
CA GLY A 516 -27.58 -20.26 -8.91
C GLY A 516 -27.21 -21.50 -9.74
N ASN A 517 -27.93 -21.76 -10.83
CA ASN A 517 -27.70 -22.92 -11.71
C ASN A 517 -26.84 -22.59 -12.94
N THR A 518 -26.43 -21.34 -13.12
CA THR A 518 -25.62 -20.93 -14.28
C THR A 518 -24.25 -21.58 -14.20
N LEU A 519 -23.90 -22.35 -15.23
CA LEU A 519 -22.60 -22.99 -15.34
C LEU A 519 -21.51 -21.95 -15.64
N PRO A 520 -20.34 -22.04 -14.98
CA PRO A 520 -19.23 -21.16 -15.27
C PRO A 520 -18.62 -21.50 -16.62
N GLU A 521 -18.47 -20.49 -17.48
CA GLU A 521 -17.93 -20.60 -18.83
C GLU A 521 -17.02 -19.39 -19.12
N GLY A 522 -16.16 -19.50 -20.14
CA GLY A 522 -15.28 -18.42 -20.59
C GLY A 522 -13.80 -18.65 -20.27
N ASP A 523 -13.00 -17.60 -20.46
CA ASP A 523 -11.53 -17.65 -20.34
C ASP A 523 -11.10 -17.09 -18.97
N ALA A 524 -10.60 -17.97 -18.08
CA ALA A 524 -10.09 -17.58 -16.78
C ALA A 524 -8.88 -16.63 -16.88
N GLY A 525 -8.05 -16.79 -17.90
CA GLY A 525 -6.92 -15.90 -18.19
C GLY A 525 -7.38 -14.48 -18.52
N ALA A 526 -8.44 -14.32 -19.32
CA ALA A 526 -9.01 -13.01 -19.64
C ALA A 526 -9.52 -12.26 -18.39
N LEU A 527 -10.25 -12.97 -17.52
CA LEU A 527 -10.77 -12.42 -16.26
C LEU A 527 -9.63 -12.05 -15.30
N LEU A 528 -8.63 -12.94 -15.16
CA LEU A 528 -7.44 -12.65 -14.36
C LEU A 528 -6.65 -11.46 -14.93
N ALA A 529 -6.54 -11.34 -16.25
CA ALA A 529 -5.86 -10.22 -16.91
C ALA A 529 -6.49 -8.87 -16.58
N ALA A 530 -7.82 -8.82 -16.43
CA ALA A 530 -8.52 -7.61 -15.97
C ALA A 530 -8.17 -7.23 -14.52
N GLY A 531 -8.17 -8.20 -13.60
CA GLY A 531 -7.89 -7.95 -12.16
C GLY A 531 -6.41 -7.84 -11.81
N PHE A 532 -5.53 -8.40 -12.64
CA PHE A 532 -4.10 -8.51 -12.43
C PHE A 532 -3.28 -8.11 -13.68
N PRO A 533 -3.50 -6.90 -14.23
CA PRO A 533 -2.81 -6.47 -15.46
C PRO A 533 -1.29 -6.33 -15.26
N ASP A 534 -0.85 -6.03 -14.04
CA ASP A 534 0.56 -6.01 -13.62
C ASP A 534 1.19 -7.41 -13.53
N ARG A 535 0.38 -8.47 -13.61
CA ARG A 535 0.79 -9.87 -13.47
C ARG A 535 0.56 -10.71 -14.73
N ILE A 536 0.39 -10.06 -15.88
CA ILE A 536 0.58 -10.74 -17.16
C ILE A 536 2.05 -11.14 -17.27
N ALA A 537 2.32 -12.39 -17.60
CA ALA A 537 3.66 -12.97 -17.64
C ALA A 537 3.98 -13.43 -19.05
N LEU A 538 5.07 -12.92 -19.62
CA LEU A 538 5.60 -13.31 -20.93
C LEU A 538 6.78 -14.27 -20.75
N LYS A 539 6.80 -15.37 -21.50
CA LYS A 539 7.90 -16.34 -21.50
C LYS A 539 9.23 -15.66 -21.84
N ARG A 540 10.29 -15.97 -21.07
CA ARG A 540 11.61 -15.36 -21.18
C ARG A 540 12.61 -16.32 -21.82
N GLY A 541 12.98 -16.04 -23.06
CA GLY A 541 13.97 -16.83 -23.80
C GLY A 541 13.44 -18.21 -24.18
N THR A 542 14.35 -19.18 -24.33
CA THR A 542 14.02 -20.55 -24.76
C THR A 542 13.79 -21.52 -23.61
N MET A 543 14.04 -21.09 -22.36
CA MET A 543 13.90 -21.94 -21.18
C MET A 543 12.43 -22.06 -20.78
N ASP A 544 11.92 -23.30 -20.74
CA ASP A 544 10.58 -23.58 -20.22
C ASP A 544 10.49 -23.18 -18.75
N GLY A 545 9.36 -22.57 -18.39
CA GLY A 545 9.06 -22.17 -17.03
C GLY A 545 9.67 -20.85 -16.56
N ALA A 546 10.41 -20.11 -17.40
CA ALA A 546 10.91 -18.78 -17.08
C ALA A 546 10.03 -17.69 -17.71
N PHE A 547 9.58 -16.71 -16.91
CA PHE A 547 8.69 -15.64 -17.32
C PHE A 547 9.16 -14.27 -16.83
N ARG A 548 8.66 -13.21 -17.48
CA ARG A 548 8.75 -11.82 -17.03
C ARG A 548 7.35 -11.25 -16.87
N LEU A 549 7.05 -10.76 -15.66
CA LEU A 549 5.78 -10.11 -15.35
C LEU A 549 5.74 -8.69 -15.94
N ALA A 550 4.54 -8.17 -16.20
CA ALA A 550 4.33 -6.78 -16.60
C ALA A 550 4.85 -5.80 -15.53
N SER A 551 4.86 -6.17 -14.25
CA SER A 551 5.55 -5.40 -13.20
C SER A 551 7.07 -5.28 -13.39
N GLY A 552 7.66 -6.00 -14.35
CA GLY A 552 9.08 -6.06 -14.64
C GLY A 552 9.82 -7.19 -13.91
N GLN A 553 9.21 -7.77 -12.87
CA GLN A 553 9.79 -8.83 -12.06
C GLN A 553 9.92 -10.16 -12.84
N GLY A 554 11.04 -10.87 -12.64
CA GLY A 554 11.20 -12.24 -13.15
C GLY A 554 10.37 -13.23 -12.33
N ALA A 555 9.73 -14.18 -13.02
CA ALA A 555 8.92 -15.22 -12.39
C ALA A 555 9.26 -16.61 -12.94
N ARG A 556 9.10 -17.64 -12.11
CA ARG A 556 9.36 -19.04 -12.49
C ARG A 556 8.23 -19.98 -12.12
N ILE A 557 8.11 -21.04 -12.91
CA ILE A 557 7.33 -22.23 -12.63
C ILE A 557 8.22 -23.46 -12.89
N SER A 558 7.86 -24.62 -12.33
CA SER A 558 8.58 -25.86 -12.60
C SER A 558 8.49 -26.20 -14.10
N GLY A 559 9.59 -26.67 -14.70
CA GLY A 559 9.56 -27.13 -16.10
C GLY A 559 8.66 -28.34 -16.34
N ALA A 560 8.27 -29.06 -15.28
CA ALA A 560 7.30 -30.15 -15.34
C ALA A 560 5.84 -29.67 -15.28
N ASP A 561 5.60 -28.39 -14.99
CA ASP A 561 4.27 -27.84 -14.91
C ASP A 561 3.63 -27.69 -16.31
N PRO A 562 2.33 -28.01 -16.48
CA PRO A 562 1.64 -27.84 -17.76
C PRO A 562 1.75 -26.44 -18.37
N LEU A 563 1.88 -25.41 -17.54
CA LEU A 563 1.98 -24.02 -17.98
C LEU A 563 3.39 -23.60 -18.40
N ALA A 564 4.42 -24.41 -18.16
CA ALA A 564 5.83 -24.03 -18.42
C ALA A 564 6.13 -23.70 -19.88
N LYS A 565 5.36 -24.27 -20.82
CA LYS A 565 5.53 -24.09 -22.26
C LYS A 565 4.69 -22.94 -22.84
N GLN A 566 3.76 -22.39 -22.07
CA GLN A 566 2.88 -21.32 -22.53
C GLN A 566 3.68 -20.04 -22.79
N THR A 567 3.27 -19.29 -23.81
CA THR A 567 3.93 -18.02 -24.16
C THR A 567 3.52 -16.90 -23.22
N LEU A 568 2.24 -16.87 -22.85
CA LEU A 568 1.63 -15.85 -22.02
C LEU A 568 0.77 -16.49 -20.93
N LEU A 569 0.87 -15.96 -19.71
CA LEU A 569 0.07 -16.38 -18.57
C LEU A 569 -0.54 -15.14 -17.89
N ALA A 570 -1.75 -15.27 -17.36
CA ALA A 570 -2.30 -14.35 -16.39
C ALA A 570 -2.09 -14.94 -14.98
N VAL A 571 -1.26 -14.29 -14.16
CA VAL A 571 -0.85 -14.84 -12.87
C VAL A 571 -1.70 -14.27 -11.73
N ALA A 572 -2.35 -15.17 -10.98
CA ALA A 572 -3.20 -14.79 -9.85
C ALA A 572 -2.45 -14.84 -8.51
N ASP A 573 -1.54 -15.80 -8.34
CA ASP A 573 -0.82 -16.00 -7.09
C ASP A 573 0.67 -16.28 -7.30
N LEU A 574 1.50 -15.60 -6.51
CA LEU A 574 2.95 -15.67 -6.54
C LEU A 574 3.49 -16.17 -5.18
N GLU A 575 4.75 -16.54 -5.13
CA GLU A 575 5.51 -16.66 -3.89
C GLU A 575 6.77 -15.84 -4.05
N LEU A 576 6.88 -14.78 -3.25
CA LEU A 576 7.98 -13.84 -3.29
C LEU A 576 9.11 -14.34 -2.39
N LYS A 577 10.04 -15.13 -2.95
CA LYS A 577 11.26 -15.59 -2.25
C LYS A 577 12.49 -15.38 -3.13
N GLY A 578 13.48 -14.66 -2.62
CA GLY A 578 14.71 -14.36 -3.36
C GLY A 578 14.50 -13.33 -4.46
N THR A 579 15.26 -13.46 -5.56
CA THR A 579 15.31 -12.47 -6.65
C THR A 579 14.24 -12.67 -7.72
N GLU A 580 13.66 -13.88 -7.85
CA GLU A 580 12.59 -14.20 -8.79
C GLU A 580 11.38 -14.76 -8.04
N ALA A 581 10.17 -14.36 -8.46
CA ALA A 581 8.94 -14.86 -7.87
C ALA A 581 8.61 -16.26 -8.39
N ARG A 582 8.05 -17.13 -7.56
CA ARG A 582 7.49 -18.41 -8.02
C ARG A 582 6.00 -18.25 -8.35
N ILE A 583 5.55 -18.72 -9.49
CA ILE A 583 4.13 -18.74 -9.88
C ILE A 583 3.44 -19.90 -9.17
N ARG A 584 2.40 -19.61 -8.38
CA ARG A 584 1.61 -20.60 -7.63
C ARG A 584 0.23 -20.84 -8.24
N MET A 585 -0.38 -19.82 -8.83
CA MET A 585 -1.64 -19.95 -9.58
C MET A 585 -1.62 -19.03 -10.80
N ALA A 586 -1.93 -19.58 -11.97
CA ALA A 586 -2.04 -18.84 -13.22
C ALA A 586 -3.02 -19.54 -14.19
N ALA A 587 -3.49 -18.79 -15.19
CA ALA A 587 -4.18 -19.33 -16.35
C ALA A 587 -3.39 -19.00 -17.63
N PRO A 588 -3.42 -19.87 -18.65
CA PRO A 588 -2.92 -19.50 -19.97
C PRO A 588 -3.77 -18.36 -20.54
N ILE A 589 -3.16 -17.47 -21.31
CA ILE A 589 -3.87 -16.45 -22.07
C ILE A 589 -3.20 -16.25 -23.42
N SER A 590 -3.97 -16.11 -24.48
CA SER A 590 -3.43 -15.85 -25.82
C SER A 590 -3.32 -14.35 -26.10
N ARG A 591 -2.43 -13.98 -27.02
CA ARG A 591 -2.34 -12.60 -27.53
C ARG A 591 -3.66 -12.14 -28.15
N ALA A 592 -4.33 -12.99 -28.92
CA ALA A 592 -5.61 -12.68 -29.55
C ALA A 592 -6.69 -12.32 -28.51
N VAL A 593 -6.73 -13.04 -27.38
CA VAL A 593 -7.66 -12.73 -26.28
C VAL A 593 -7.33 -11.39 -25.63
N LEU A 594 -6.04 -11.07 -25.42
CA LEU A 594 -5.62 -9.76 -24.91
C LEU A 594 -6.01 -8.62 -25.88
N GLU A 595 -5.77 -8.79 -27.18
CA GLU A 595 -6.11 -7.79 -28.21
C GLU A 595 -7.63 -7.57 -28.30
N ALA A 596 -8.42 -8.63 -28.17
CA ALA A 596 -9.88 -8.53 -28.18
C ALA A 596 -10.45 -7.85 -26.93
N ARG A 597 -9.91 -8.17 -25.74
CA ARG A 597 -10.47 -7.72 -24.45
C ARG A 597 -9.90 -6.40 -23.95
N PHE A 598 -8.67 -6.07 -24.32
CA PHE A 598 -7.95 -4.89 -23.84
C PHE A 598 -7.16 -4.18 -24.96
N PRO A 599 -7.78 -3.85 -26.10
CA PRO A 599 -7.10 -3.22 -27.24
C PRO A 599 -6.43 -1.90 -26.86
N GLU A 600 -7.01 -1.16 -25.91
CA GLU A 600 -6.50 0.12 -25.42
C GLU A 600 -5.14 0.03 -24.70
N ARG A 601 -4.75 -1.17 -24.27
CA ARG A 601 -3.46 -1.42 -23.58
C ARG A 601 -2.34 -1.80 -24.54
N PHE A 602 -2.65 -1.97 -25.83
CA PHE A 602 -1.65 -2.22 -26.85
C PHE A 602 -1.07 -0.90 -27.35
N VAL A 603 0.26 -0.79 -27.32
CA VAL A 603 0.97 0.37 -27.85
C VAL A 603 2.00 -0.13 -28.84
N THR A 604 1.98 0.42 -30.05
CA THR A 604 3.07 0.22 -31.01
C THR A 604 4.04 1.38 -30.87
N VAL A 605 5.27 1.07 -30.49
CA VAL A 605 6.35 2.05 -30.37
C VAL A 605 7.38 1.75 -31.44
N GLU A 606 7.66 2.74 -32.28
CA GLU A 606 8.79 2.73 -33.19
C GLU A 606 9.91 3.57 -32.58
N GLY A 607 11.12 3.05 -32.59
CA GLY A 607 12.26 3.77 -32.03
C GLY A 607 13.57 3.13 -32.46
N ALA A 608 14.66 3.78 -32.10
CA ALA A 608 16.00 3.29 -32.31
C ALA A 608 16.68 3.06 -30.96
N ALA A 609 17.46 1.99 -30.86
CA ALA A 609 18.25 1.71 -29.67
C ALA A 609 19.58 1.07 -30.07
N PHE A 610 20.62 1.36 -29.31
CA PHE A 610 21.92 0.71 -29.51
C PHE A 610 21.84 -0.77 -29.12
N ASP A 611 22.18 -1.65 -30.05
CA ASP A 611 22.31 -3.08 -29.79
C ASP A 611 23.78 -3.43 -29.57
N ALA A 612 24.11 -3.81 -28.34
CA ALA A 612 25.48 -4.15 -27.97
C ALA A 612 26.04 -5.38 -28.68
N ARG A 613 25.19 -6.31 -29.17
CA ARG A 613 25.64 -7.50 -29.91
C ARG A 613 25.95 -7.15 -31.36
N ALA A 614 25.11 -6.32 -31.98
CA ALA A 614 25.33 -5.82 -33.33
C ALA A 614 26.40 -4.71 -33.39
N GLY A 615 26.68 -4.06 -32.25
CA GLY A 615 27.59 -2.92 -32.17
C GLY A 615 27.09 -1.67 -32.89
N ALA A 616 25.77 -1.57 -33.09
CA ALA A 616 25.13 -0.53 -33.89
C ALA A 616 23.75 -0.16 -33.33
N VAL A 617 23.30 1.04 -33.63
CA VAL A 617 21.91 1.47 -33.43
C VAL A 617 21.03 0.77 -34.46
N LEU A 618 19.96 0.15 -33.97
CA LEU A 618 18.97 -0.53 -34.79
C LEU A 618 17.60 0.09 -34.55
N ALA A 619 16.90 0.42 -35.63
CA ALA A 619 15.51 0.82 -35.56
C ALA A 619 14.62 -0.42 -35.43
N ARG A 620 13.67 -0.36 -34.50
CA ARG A 620 12.77 -1.46 -34.18
C ARG A 620 11.37 -0.95 -33.96
N ARG A 621 10.41 -1.74 -34.41
CA ARG A 621 9.00 -1.62 -34.07
C ARG A 621 8.68 -2.64 -32.99
N ARG A 622 8.19 -2.15 -31.84
CA ARG A 622 7.78 -2.96 -30.71
C ARG A 622 6.27 -2.89 -30.54
N VAL A 623 5.62 -4.04 -30.50
CA VAL A 623 4.23 -4.15 -30.08
C VAL A 623 4.23 -4.49 -28.60
N MET A 624 3.70 -3.58 -27.80
CA MET A 624 3.72 -3.61 -26.35
C MET A 624 2.34 -3.91 -25.79
N PHE A 625 2.25 -4.65 -24.69
CA PHE A 625 1.08 -4.70 -23.82
C PHE A 625 1.46 -4.12 -22.46
N GLY A 626 1.04 -2.89 -22.19
CA GLY A 626 1.65 -2.09 -21.12
C GLY A 626 3.19 -2.07 -21.26
N PRO A 627 3.96 -2.50 -20.24
CA PRO A 627 5.43 -2.54 -20.31
C PRO A 627 6.00 -3.83 -20.94
N LEU A 628 5.18 -4.82 -21.31
CA LEU A 628 5.65 -6.06 -21.92
C LEU A 628 5.87 -5.90 -23.42
N VAL A 629 7.07 -6.20 -23.91
CA VAL A 629 7.37 -6.31 -25.35
C VAL A 629 6.85 -7.66 -25.84
N LEU A 630 5.71 -7.70 -26.52
CA LEU A 630 5.14 -8.94 -27.06
C LEU A 630 5.77 -9.33 -28.39
N GLU A 631 6.12 -8.34 -29.20
CA GLU A 631 6.75 -8.53 -30.49
C GLU A 631 7.76 -7.41 -30.74
N GLU A 632 8.91 -7.76 -31.30
CA GLU A 632 9.95 -6.82 -31.70
C GLU A 632 10.40 -7.18 -33.12
N THR A 633 10.24 -6.24 -34.05
CA THR A 633 10.58 -6.42 -35.47
C THR A 633 11.54 -5.32 -35.93
N PRO A 634 12.57 -5.63 -36.75
CA PRO A 634 13.41 -4.60 -37.36
C PRO A 634 12.56 -3.65 -38.22
N LEU A 635 12.82 -2.36 -38.12
CA LEU A 635 12.17 -1.34 -38.93
C LEU A 635 13.00 -1.08 -40.20
N ALA A 636 12.42 -1.26 -41.38
CA ALA A 636 13.14 -1.12 -42.65
C ALA A 636 13.55 0.34 -42.96
N ARG A 637 12.78 1.32 -42.47
CA ARG A 637 13.04 2.74 -42.66
C ARG A 637 13.05 3.46 -41.31
N ALA A 638 14.25 3.65 -40.76
CA ALA A 638 14.46 4.34 -39.51
C ALA A 638 14.23 5.85 -39.64
N ASP A 639 13.66 6.47 -38.60
CA ASP A 639 13.74 7.92 -38.43
C ASP A 639 15.20 8.33 -38.14
N PRO A 640 15.85 9.13 -39.02
CA PRO A 640 17.23 9.54 -38.83
C PRO A 640 17.47 10.30 -37.51
N ALA A 641 16.49 11.05 -37.02
CA ALA A 641 16.61 11.78 -35.75
C ALA A 641 16.65 10.80 -34.57
N ALA A 642 15.71 9.86 -34.51
CA ALA A 642 15.69 8.82 -33.48
C ALA A 642 16.99 7.97 -33.47
N MET A 643 17.53 7.65 -34.65
CA MET A 643 18.81 6.93 -34.78
C MET A 643 19.98 7.72 -34.19
N ALA A 644 20.03 9.02 -34.49
CA ALA A 644 21.07 9.92 -34.03
C ALA A 644 20.99 10.14 -32.50
N GLU A 645 19.79 10.30 -31.94
CA GLU A 645 19.56 10.39 -30.50
C GLU A 645 20.00 9.11 -29.78
N ALA A 646 19.59 7.95 -30.28
CA ALA A 646 19.96 6.66 -29.69
C ALA A 646 21.48 6.42 -29.72
N LEU A 647 22.19 6.89 -30.76
CA LEU A 647 23.64 6.81 -30.83
C LEU A 647 24.31 7.75 -29.82
N ALA A 648 23.79 8.96 -29.66
CA ALA A 648 24.28 9.94 -28.69
C ALA A 648 24.07 9.45 -27.24
N GLU A 649 22.90 8.87 -26.94
CA GLU A 649 22.62 8.23 -25.64
C GLU A 649 23.59 7.08 -25.36
N ALA A 650 23.81 6.19 -26.33
CA ALA A 650 24.74 5.08 -26.16
C ALA A 650 26.19 5.55 -25.93
N ALA A 651 26.60 6.65 -26.57
CA ALA A 651 27.89 7.28 -26.30
C ALA A 651 27.94 7.87 -24.88
N ALA A 652 26.86 8.50 -24.43
CA ALA A 652 26.74 9.09 -23.09
C ALA A 652 26.82 8.03 -21.97
N GLU A 653 26.12 6.90 -22.11
CA GLU A 653 26.17 5.77 -21.16
C GLU A 653 27.60 5.21 -21.00
N ARG A 654 28.44 5.41 -22.01
CA ARG A 654 29.84 4.97 -22.04
C ARG A 654 30.82 6.06 -21.66
N GLY A 655 30.33 7.19 -21.16
CA GLY A 655 31.15 8.34 -20.73
C GLY A 655 31.79 9.08 -21.90
N LEU A 656 31.17 9.09 -23.08
CA LEU A 656 31.61 9.85 -24.27
C LEU A 656 33.04 9.50 -24.76
N ARG A 657 33.56 8.34 -24.36
CA ARG A 657 34.90 7.84 -24.72
C ARG A 657 35.05 7.46 -26.19
N ASP A 658 33.92 7.31 -26.89
CA ASP A 658 33.88 6.91 -28.29
C ASP A 658 34.08 8.12 -29.24
N LEU A 659 34.15 9.34 -28.70
CA LEU A 659 34.49 10.58 -29.43
C LEU A 659 36.00 10.85 -29.47
N ASP A 660 36.46 11.58 -30.49
CA ASP A 660 37.84 12.08 -30.54
C ASP A 660 37.99 13.41 -29.79
N TRP A 661 38.43 13.30 -28.53
CA TRP A 661 38.80 14.46 -27.71
C TRP A 661 40.20 14.97 -28.08
N SER A 662 40.28 15.64 -29.23
CA SER A 662 41.52 16.30 -29.66
C SER A 662 42.03 17.30 -28.61
N GLU A 663 43.32 17.62 -28.63
CA GLU A 663 43.89 18.62 -27.72
C GLU A 663 43.18 19.98 -27.83
N ALA A 664 42.72 20.35 -29.03
CA ALA A 664 41.93 21.54 -29.25
C ALA A 664 40.56 21.48 -28.53
N ALA A 665 39.87 20.34 -28.58
CA ALA A 665 38.60 20.13 -27.88
C ALA A 665 38.77 20.16 -26.36
N LYS A 666 39.83 19.52 -25.83
CA LYS A 666 40.16 19.54 -24.39
C LYS A 666 40.44 20.95 -23.90
N GLN A 667 41.26 21.71 -24.62
CA GLN A 667 41.56 23.10 -24.27
C GLN A 667 40.33 23.99 -24.35
N LEU A 668 39.48 23.82 -25.38
CA LEU A 668 38.22 24.55 -25.46
C LEU A 668 37.29 24.24 -24.29
N ARG A 669 37.13 22.95 -23.96
CA ARG A 669 36.34 22.49 -22.82
C ARG A 669 36.83 23.11 -21.51
N ALA A 670 38.15 23.13 -21.28
CA ALA A 670 38.74 23.75 -20.10
C ALA A 670 38.45 25.25 -20.01
N ARG A 671 38.50 25.98 -21.14
CA ARG A 671 38.16 27.41 -21.22
C ARG A 671 36.67 27.66 -20.89
N ILE A 672 35.78 26.84 -21.43
CA ILE A 672 34.33 26.93 -21.16
C ILE A 672 34.04 26.67 -19.67
N ALA A 673 34.62 25.61 -19.11
CA ALA A 673 34.44 25.25 -17.70
C ALA A 673 34.86 26.38 -16.76
N ARG A 674 35.94 27.09 -17.09
CA ARG A 674 36.42 28.26 -16.33
C ARG A 674 35.45 29.43 -16.39
N MET A 675 34.89 29.74 -17.56
CA MET A 675 33.87 30.80 -17.67
C MET A 675 32.57 30.40 -16.97
N HIS A 676 32.16 29.14 -17.06
CA HIS A 676 31.00 28.62 -16.33
C HIS A 676 31.19 28.73 -14.81
N ALA A 677 32.36 28.37 -14.28
CA ALA A 677 32.67 28.53 -12.86
C ALA A 677 32.68 30.00 -12.41
N LEU A 678 33.04 30.92 -13.30
CA LEU A 678 33.15 32.35 -13.00
C LEU A 678 31.81 33.10 -13.07
N GLU A 679 30.97 32.78 -14.07
CA GLU A 679 29.77 33.57 -14.40
C GLU A 679 28.48 32.76 -14.47
N GLY A 680 28.54 31.43 -14.51
CA GLY A 680 27.37 30.57 -14.71
C GLY A 680 26.76 30.74 -16.12
N PRO A 681 25.42 30.64 -16.28
CA PRO A 681 24.75 30.89 -17.55
C PRO A 681 25.09 32.28 -18.12
N PRO A 682 25.37 32.43 -19.44
CA PRO A 682 25.05 31.50 -20.53
C PRO A 682 26.14 30.47 -20.86
N TRP A 683 27.23 30.38 -20.08
CA TRP A 683 28.27 29.38 -20.31
C TRP A 683 27.75 27.99 -19.90
N PRO A 684 27.81 26.96 -20.76
CA PRO A 684 27.27 25.65 -20.44
C PRO A 684 28.14 24.91 -19.42
N ASP A 685 27.52 24.06 -18.60
CA ASP A 685 28.24 23.06 -17.81
C ASP A 685 28.77 21.97 -18.74
N VAL A 686 30.09 21.89 -18.86
CA VAL A 686 30.80 20.93 -19.71
C VAL A 686 31.50 19.84 -18.88
N SER A 687 31.04 19.57 -17.67
CA SER A 687 31.44 18.39 -16.88
C SER A 687 31.04 17.10 -17.59
N ASP A 688 31.70 15.97 -17.29
CA ASP A 688 31.38 14.69 -17.94
C ASP A 688 29.91 14.29 -17.70
N ALA A 689 29.41 14.54 -16.48
CA ALA A 689 28.02 14.26 -16.12
C ALA A 689 27.02 15.14 -16.89
N ALA A 690 27.30 16.44 -17.02
CA ALA A 690 26.44 17.36 -17.77
C ALA A 690 26.45 17.07 -19.27
N LEU A 691 27.62 16.82 -19.86
CA LEU A 691 27.75 16.46 -21.28
C LEU A 691 27.07 15.12 -21.60
N ALA A 692 27.14 14.14 -20.70
CA ALA A 692 26.42 12.87 -20.86
C ALA A 692 24.90 13.08 -20.75
N ALA A 693 24.44 13.85 -19.76
CA ALA A 693 23.02 14.13 -19.56
C ALA A 693 22.38 14.91 -20.72
N SER A 694 23.14 15.80 -21.36
CA SER A 694 22.69 16.64 -22.48
C SER A 694 23.12 16.13 -23.87
N ALA A 695 23.63 14.90 -23.97
CA ALA A 695 24.15 14.36 -25.24
C ALA A 695 23.12 14.37 -26.38
N LYS A 696 21.83 14.23 -26.08
CA LYS A 696 20.77 14.36 -27.08
C LYS A 696 20.73 15.74 -27.72
N ASP A 697 21.06 16.79 -26.96
CA ASP A 697 20.93 18.17 -27.42
C ASP A 697 22.15 18.62 -28.23
N TRP A 698 23.36 18.31 -27.76
CA TRP A 698 24.59 18.80 -28.38
C TRP A 698 25.24 17.82 -29.35
N LEU A 699 25.10 16.50 -29.15
CA LEU A 699 25.77 15.48 -29.97
C LEU A 699 24.85 14.89 -31.04
N ALA A 700 23.59 14.60 -30.72
CA ALA A 700 22.66 13.98 -31.69
C ALA A 700 22.52 14.74 -33.02
N PRO A 701 22.50 16.09 -33.08
CA PRO A 701 22.45 16.82 -34.36
C PRO A 701 23.58 16.48 -35.34
N TYR A 702 24.71 15.99 -34.84
CA TYR A 702 25.89 15.62 -35.62
C TYR A 702 25.99 14.11 -35.91
N CYS A 703 25.10 13.29 -35.34
CA CYS A 703 25.09 11.84 -35.51
C CYS A 703 24.29 11.37 -36.74
N ASN A 704 23.77 12.28 -37.57
CA ASN A 704 22.93 11.90 -38.70
C ASN A 704 23.68 11.01 -39.71
N GLY A 705 23.09 9.87 -40.07
CA GLY A 705 23.69 8.86 -40.96
C GLY A 705 24.71 7.94 -40.29
N LEU A 706 25.07 8.18 -39.03
CA LEU A 706 25.93 7.30 -38.24
C LEU A 706 25.09 6.27 -37.50
N THR A 707 25.60 5.04 -37.40
CA THR A 707 24.91 3.94 -36.72
C THR A 707 25.78 3.23 -35.71
N LYS A 708 27.11 3.38 -35.78
CA LYS A 708 28.06 2.68 -34.91
C LYS A 708 28.85 3.68 -34.07
N LEU A 709 29.12 3.31 -32.82
CA LEU A 709 29.92 4.13 -31.90
C LEU A 709 31.32 4.43 -32.46
N VAL A 710 31.91 3.52 -33.23
CA VAL A 710 33.25 3.74 -33.82
C VAL A 710 33.27 4.90 -34.82
N GLU A 711 32.14 5.20 -35.45
CA GLU A 711 32.02 6.28 -36.44
C GLU A 711 32.06 7.65 -35.77
N LEU A 712 31.71 7.75 -34.48
CA LEU A 712 31.76 8.99 -33.71
C LEU A 712 33.18 9.58 -33.59
N LYS A 713 34.22 8.75 -33.76
CA LYS A 713 35.61 9.23 -33.81
C LYS A 713 35.91 10.13 -35.00
N SER A 714 35.07 10.12 -36.03
CA SER A 714 35.22 11.01 -37.19
C SER A 714 34.67 12.42 -36.94
N LEU A 715 33.95 12.63 -35.84
CA LEU A 715 33.35 13.91 -35.49
C LEU A 715 34.38 14.85 -34.84
N ASP A 716 34.45 16.09 -35.33
CA ASP A 716 35.20 17.15 -34.65
C ASP A 716 34.37 17.70 -33.48
N VAL A 717 34.75 17.33 -32.26
CA VAL A 717 34.02 17.69 -31.03
C VAL A 717 34.14 19.20 -30.73
N ALA A 718 35.24 19.85 -31.09
CA ALA A 718 35.51 21.23 -30.69
C ALA A 718 34.41 22.23 -31.12
N PRO A 719 33.91 22.24 -32.38
CA PRO A 719 32.81 23.13 -32.77
C PRO A 719 31.46 22.79 -32.14
N MET A 720 31.29 21.58 -31.58
CA MET A 720 30.00 21.11 -31.04
C MET A 720 29.75 21.60 -29.60
N LEU A 721 30.80 21.92 -28.85
CA LEU A 721 30.70 22.22 -27.40
C LEU A 721 30.16 23.62 -27.09
N LEU A 722 30.14 24.53 -28.06
CA LEU A 722 29.78 25.93 -27.81
C LEU A 722 29.24 26.62 -29.06
N ALA A 723 28.14 27.36 -28.90
CA ALA A 723 27.58 28.21 -29.95
C ALA A 723 28.58 29.28 -30.44
N HIS A 724 28.46 29.67 -31.71
CA HIS A 724 29.41 30.56 -32.40
C HIS A 724 29.54 31.96 -31.78
N ASP A 725 28.44 32.50 -31.23
CA ASP A 725 28.40 33.80 -30.57
C ASP A 725 29.15 33.78 -29.23
N LEU A 726 28.96 32.74 -28.42
CA LEU A 726 29.70 32.52 -27.18
C LEU A 726 31.17 32.20 -27.46
N ARG A 727 31.49 31.53 -28.57
CA ARG A 727 32.86 31.24 -28.98
C ARG A 727 33.68 32.51 -29.18
N ARG A 728 33.13 33.52 -29.84
CA ARG A 728 33.81 34.83 -30.01
C ARG A 728 34.09 35.51 -28.68
N LYS A 729 33.13 35.48 -27.75
CA LYS A 729 33.29 36.03 -26.39
C LYS A 729 34.37 35.26 -25.62
N LEU A 730 34.40 33.93 -25.74
CA LEU A 730 35.40 33.09 -25.09
C LEU A 730 36.80 33.33 -25.64
N ASP A 731 36.93 33.50 -26.97
CA ASP A 731 38.22 33.82 -27.61
C ASP A 731 38.74 35.21 -27.21
N ALA A 732 37.86 36.18 -26.92
CA ALA A 732 38.25 37.48 -26.39
C ALA A 732 38.62 37.43 -24.89
N ALA A 733 37.86 36.68 -24.07
CA ALA A 733 38.06 36.64 -22.63
C ALA A 733 39.23 35.71 -22.22
N LEU A 734 39.34 34.55 -22.86
CA LEU A 734 40.31 33.50 -22.57
C LEU A 734 40.94 33.02 -23.88
N PRO A 735 41.84 33.78 -24.53
CA PRO A 735 42.36 33.41 -25.85
C PRO A 735 43.14 32.10 -25.83
N ALA A 736 43.00 31.28 -26.87
CA ALA A 736 43.76 30.03 -27.00
C ALA A 736 45.27 30.26 -27.17
N ARG A 737 45.64 31.41 -27.76
CA ARG A 737 47.03 31.85 -27.94
C ARG A 737 47.13 33.33 -27.58
N ILE A 738 48.21 33.71 -26.91
CA ILE A 738 48.53 35.09 -26.60
C ILE A 738 49.63 35.57 -27.56
N GLU A 739 49.44 36.75 -28.13
CA GLU A 739 50.45 37.42 -28.95
C GLU A 739 51.62 37.88 -28.07
N LEU A 740 52.82 37.57 -28.54
CA LEU A 740 54.08 37.93 -27.91
C LEU A 740 54.81 38.96 -28.80
N PRO A 741 55.80 39.68 -28.25
CA PRO A 741 56.64 40.59 -29.01
C PRO A 741 57.26 39.93 -30.26
N GLN A 742 57.63 40.77 -31.23
CA GLN A 742 58.26 40.34 -32.50
C GLN A 742 57.37 39.41 -33.34
N GLY A 743 56.05 39.55 -33.26
CA GLY A 743 55.08 38.79 -34.07
C GLY A 743 54.98 37.31 -33.71
N ARG A 744 55.42 36.91 -32.51
CA ARG A 744 55.31 35.53 -32.02
C ARG A 744 53.99 35.32 -31.30
N SER A 745 53.63 34.06 -31.04
CA SER A 745 52.51 33.73 -30.16
C SER A 745 52.80 32.46 -29.38
N ALA A 746 52.25 32.36 -28.17
CA ALA A 746 52.32 31.16 -27.35
C ALA A 746 50.90 30.69 -26.99
N GLY A 747 50.73 29.36 -26.96
CA GLY A 747 49.48 28.75 -26.49
C GLY A 747 49.36 28.89 -24.97
N VAL A 748 48.13 28.95 -24.49
CA VAL A 748 47.82 28.88 -23.06
C VAL A 748 47.20 27.53 -22.78
N ASP A 749 47.76 26.79 -21.83
CA ASP A 749 47.18 25.56 -21.31
C ASP A 749 46.19 25.91 -20.19
N TYR A 750 44.90 25.73 -20.46
CA TYR A 750 43.81 25.98 -19.51
C TYR A 750 43.45 24.75 -18.67
N SER A 751 44.03 23.59 -18.97
CA SER A 751 43.72 22.31 -18.30
C SER A 751 44.43 22.15 -16.95
N ALA A 752 45.55 22.84 -16.74
CA ALA A 752 46.21 22.95 -15.44
C ALA A 752 45.35 23.72 -14.43
N GLU A 753 45.62 23.60 -13.12
CA GLU A 753 44.89 24.30 -12.05
C GLU A 753 44.90 25.84 -12.24
N ILE A 754 46.08 26.37 -12.57
CA ILE A 754 46.28 27.76 -13.01
C ILE A 754 46.64 27.73 -14.49
N PRO A 755 45.91 28.47 -15.36
CA PRO A 755 46.26 28.57 -16.78
C PRO A 755 47.72 28.97 -16.95
N THR A 756 48.44 28.20 -17.77
CA THR A 756 49.90 28.35 -17.90
C THR A 756 50.27 28.65 -19.35
N LEU A 757 51.08 29.68 -19.54
CA LEU A 757 51.72 29.99 -20.80
C LEU A 757 53.21 29.64 -20.71
N GLU A 758 53.66 28.75 -21.58
CA GLU A 758 55.06 28.39 -21.71
C GLU A 758 55.70 29.13 -22.88
N ALA A 759 56.74 29.90 -22.61
CA ALA A 759 57.49 30.59 -23.65
C ALA A 759 58.96 30.69 -23.27
N ARG A 760 59.85 30.64 -24.26
CA ARG A 760 61.27 30.95 -24.03
C ARG A 760 61.37 32.39 -23.53
N ALA A 761 62.22 32.66 -22.55
CA ALA A 761 62.36 33.99 -21.95
C ALA A 761 62.60 35.09 -23.01
N GLN A 762 63.39 34.77 -24.04
CA GLN A 762 63.68 35.67 -25.17
C GLN A 762 62.44 36.09 -25.98
N HIS A 763 61.37 35.30 -25.95
CA HIS A 763 60.13 35.60 -26.65
C HIS A 763 59.26 36.59 -25.87
N LEU A 764 59.57 36.85 -24.60
CA LEU A 764 58.83 37.74 -23.71
C LEU A 764 59.54 39.10 -23.53
N TYR A 765 60.66 39.34 -24.22
CA TYR A 765 61.39 40.60 -24.10
C TYR A 765 60.59 41.78 -24.68
N GLY A 766 60.52 42.88 -23.93
CA GLY A 766 59.69 44.04 -24.22
C GLY A 766 58.22 43.89 -23.79
N MET A 767 57.90 42.83 -23.05
CA MET A 767 56.58 42.62 -22.45
C MET A 767 56.64 42.80 -20.94
N GLY A 768 56.14 43.94 -20.47
CA GLY A 768 56.14 44.28 -19.05
C GLY A 768 55.13 43.48 -18.23
N ALA A 769 53.99 43.12 -18.79
CA ALA A 769 52.95 42.32 -18.12
C ALA A 769 52.16 41.48 -19.14
N MET A 770 51.57 40.37 -18.68
CA MET A 770 50.69 39.55 -19.50
C MET A 770 49.30 40.18 -19.62
N PRO A 771 48.60 40.02 -20.76
CA PRO A 771 47.20 40.42 -20.88
C PRO A 771 46.32 39.74 -19.83
N PRO A 772 45.37 40.46 -19.20
CA PRO A 772 44.53 39.91 -18.15
C PRO A 772 43.50 38.93 -18.73
N LEU A 773 43.49 37.69 -18.24
CA LEU A 773 42.46 36.70 -18.59
C LEU A 773 41.13 37.03 -17.89
N ALA A 774 40.04 37.06 -18.67
CA ALA A 774 38.69 37.44 -18.22
C ALA A 774 38.63 38.76 -17.42
N GLY A 775 39.43 39.76 -17.83
CA GLY A 775 39.52 41.05 -17.14
C GLY A 775 40.28 40.98 -15.81
N GLY A 776 41.16 39.98 -15.63
CA GLY A 776 42.03 39.83 -14.46
C GLY A 776 41.44 38.92 -13.38
N ARG A 777 40.26 38.35 -13.63
CA ARG A 777 39.56 37.43 -12.72
C ARG A 777 40.13 36.01 -12.75
N ILE A 778 40.88 35.65 -13.80
CA ILE A 778 41.58 34.38 -13.90
C ILE A 778 43.09 34.65 -13.88
N PRO A 779 43.84 34.07 -12.91
CA PRO A 779 45.29 34.23 -12.89
C PRO A 779 45.93 33.51 -14.07
N LEU A 780 47.00 34.07 -14.62
CA LEU A 780 47.82 33.46 -15.66
C LEU A 780 49.23 33.29 -15.12
N GLN A 781 49.74 32.05 -15.18
CA GLN A 781 51.10 31.73 -14.84
C GLN A 781 51.96 31.66 -16.11
N VAL A 782 53.18 32.18 -16.05
CA VAL A 782 54.15 32.12 -17.13
C VAL A 782 55.32 31.26 -16.71
N ALA A 783 55.56 30.18 -17.43
CA ALA A 783 56.78 29.40 -17.32
C ALA A 783 57.80 29.91 -18.35
N LEU A 784 58.81 30.61 -17.85
CA LEU A 784 59.90 31.11 -18.68
C LEU A 784 60.89 29.99 -18.97
N LEU A 785 61.07 29.65 -20.24
CA LEU A 785 61.93 28.56 -20.67
C LEU A 785 63.30 29.05 -21.16
N SER A 786 64.31 28.20 -21.02
CA SER A 786 65.63 28.39 -21.60
C SER A 786 65.62 28.14 -23.10
N PRO A 787 66.72 28.45 -23.84
CA PRO A 787 66.83 28.12 -25.26
C PRO A 787 66.63 26.63 -25.54
N ALA A 788 67.00 25.77 -24.59
CA ALA A 788 66.83 24.32 -24.65
C ALA A 788 65.45 23.84 -24.15
N GLY A 789 64.51 24.75 -23.87
CA GLY A 789 63.14 24.41 -23.45
C GLY A 789 63.00 23.99 -21.98
N ARG A 790 64.01 24.26 -21.14
CA ARG A 790 63.95 23.93 -19.70
C ARG A 790 63.39 25.09 -18.88
N PRO A 791 62.52 24.86 -17.87
CA PRO A 791 62.03 25.94 -17.00
C PRO A 791 63.18 26.66 -16.30
N ILE A 792 63.20 27.99 -16.44
CA ILE A 792 64.09 28.91 -15.73
C ILE A 792 63.39 29.41 -14.47
N ALA A 793 62.15 29.88 -14.63
CA ALA A 793 61.33 30.42 -13.57
C ALA A 793 59.85 30.27 -13.94
N ILE A 794 59.01 30.21 -12.93
CA ILE A 794 57.56 30.20 -13.07
C ILE A 794 57.02 31.37 -12.24
N THR A 795 56.27 32.28 -12.86
CA THR A 795 55.75 33.49 -12.19
C THR A 795 54.30 33.77 -12.58
N ALA A 796 53.51 34.30 -11.64
CA ALA A 796 52.18 34.86 -11.90
C ALA A 796 52.21 36.39 -12.11
N ASP A 797 53.35 37.03 -11.86
CA ASP A 797 53.59 38.46 -12.08
C ASP A 797 54.90 38.64 -12.85
N LEU A 798 54.76 38.81 -14.17
CA LEU A 798 55.89 38.99 -15.07
C LEU A 798 56.66 40.29 -14.78
N ALA A 799 55.95 41.37 -14.42
CA ALA A 799 56.53 42.68 -14.14
C ALA A 799 57.40 42.65 -12.87
N SER A 800 56.92 41.97 -11.83
CA SER A 800 57.69 41.78 -10.61
C SER A 800 58.88 40.85 -10.83
N PHE A 801 58.72 39.78 -11.61
CA PHE A 801 59.82 38.88 -11.95
C PHE A 801 60.94 39.62 -12.70
N TRP A 802 60.62 40.46 -13.69
CA TRP A 802 61.62 41.26 -14.39
C TRP A 802 62.40 42.22 -13.49
N ARG A 803 61.73 42.82 -12.49
CA ARG A 803 62.38 43.77 -11.57
C ARG A 803 63.24 43.12 -10.50
N HIS A 804 62.81 41.98 -9.96
CA HIS A 804 63.41 41.41 -8.75
C HIS A 804 64.02 40.02 -8.95
N GLY A 805 63.42 39.18 -9.80
CA GLY A 805 63.84 37.78 -9.99
C GLY A 805 64.77 37.54 -11.18
N TRP A 806 64.75 38.42 -12.18
CA TRP A 806 65.50 38.21 -13.43
C TRP A 806 67.01 38.29 -13.26
N ALA A 807 67.53 39.10 -12.35
CA ALA A 807 68.98 39.29 -12.19
C ALA A 807 69.70 37.96 -11.87
N ASP A 808 69.12 37.15 -10.98
CA ASP A 808 69.68 35.85 -10.60
C ASP A 808 69.52 34.81 -11.71
N ALA A 809 68.32 34.74 -12.32
CA ALA A 809 68.04 33.86 -13.45
C ALA A 809 68.98 34.16 -14.63
N ARG A 810 69.21 35.45 -14.92
CA ARG A 810 70.14 35.94 -15.96
C ARG A 810 71.57 35.49 -15.69
N LYS A 811 72.04 35.52 -14.44
CA LYS A 811 73.42 35.12 -14.10
C LYS A 811 73.66 33.63 -14.43
N ASP A 812 72.74 32.76 -14.04
CA ASP A 812 72.82 31.32 -14.36
C ASP A 812 72.70 31.08 -15.88
N MET A 813 71.78 31.79 -16.55
CA MET A 813 71.58 31.64 -17.99
C MET A 813 72.75 32.16 -18.84
N ARG A 814 73.43 33.25 -18.44
CA ARG A 814 74.66 33.72 -19.12
C ARG A 814 75.79 32.70 -19.02
N GLY A 815 75.90 31.98 -17.89
CA GLY A 815 76.89 30.93 -17.70
C GLY A 815 76.61 29.71 -18.59
N ARG A 816 75.36 29.25 -18.66
CA ARG A 816 74.98 28.04 -19.42
C ARG A 816 74.78 28.28 -20.92
N TYR A 817 74.35 29.48 -21.31
CA TYR A 817 74.01 29.85 -22.68
C TYR A 817 74.65 31.18 -23.09
N PRO A 818 75.99 31.27 -23.17
CA PRO A 818 76.72 32.53 -23.37
C PRO A 818 76.56 33.15 -24.76
N LYS A 819 76.09 32.37 -25.74
CA LYS A 819 75.85 32.83 -27.13
C LYS A 819 74.50 33.52 -27.34
N HIS A 820 73.63 33.52 -26.33
CA HIS A 820 72.32 34.16 -26.39
C HIS A 820 72.35 35.53 -25.71
N ASP A 821 71.48 36.43 -26.18
CA ASP A 821 71.32 37.74 -25.57
C ASP A 821 70.47 37.65 -24.29
N TRP A 822 70.95 38.29 -23.22
CA TRP A 822 70.34 38.29 -21.89
C TRP A 822 70.36 39.74 -21.35
N PRO A 823 69.37 40.57 -21.72
CA PRO A 823 69.36 41.99 -21.39
C PRO A 823 69.20 42.22 -19.88
N GLU A 824 69.70 43.36 -19.40
CA GLU A 824 69.58 43.76 -17.99
C GLU A 824 68.16 44.20 -17.64
N MET A 825 67.47 44.83 -18.59
CA MET A 825 66.05 45.19 -18.49
C MET A 825 65.27 44.49 -19.62
N PRO A 826 64.70 43.31 -19.36
CA PRO A 826 63.97 42.53 -20.36
C PRO A 826 62.49 42.96 -20.52
N GLY A 827 61.93 43.71 -19.56
CA GLY A 827 60.51 44.06 -19.48
C GLY A 827 60.07 45.18 -20.42
#